data_AF-A0A8T6N7H9-F1
#
_entry.id   AF-A0A8T6N7H9-F1
#
_cell.length_a   1.000
_cell.length_b   1.000
_cell.length_c   1.000
_cell.angle_alpha   90.00
_cell.angle_beta   90.00
_cell.angle_gamma   90.00
#
_symmetry.space_group_name_H-M   'P 1'
#
loop_
_entity.id
_entity.type
_entity.pdbx_description
1 polymer ?
#
loop_
_entity_poly.entity_id
_entity_poly.type
_entity_poly.pdbx_seq_one_letter_code
_entity_poly.pdbx_strand_id
1 'polypeptide(L)'
;SGGSAQYTLTLEVRIQAPVGIQWPAFEIPLLKGGQVSIAPINPGPIVESWSADPPLPEGLEFLENGTIHGAPTERHPWTFHSLWANNSGGSLQQRIWISVIDLEQDQSDLTAGLGVVDYPGYASPILPVGDYSFPIAVAGPDKIPVISGAHVGKGKMIGYGHESWVDLDSNQTALTFALRAVQWACGPDANVGLAVGAGFDAFSDELESEGHDPTSAHPDDLTGLDCLIAEFWNGYDETDDQKIIQFLEDGGGLIMGGHSWYWSYSNDDPAHNFPGNRISEATGLLVSNQPTSQDVDFDWGHQPLMIPRNAILALQSQSTGGPTLSAEDSGTIYLCLSPLVSFVPHDYPGFWPSLHEFANQSGWSVIEASSGHEFGLDALVDVSIMVESGLVSILPPDMLPVHPSHQEFPGPVSPASPRVQSNLTFDSNQTGLPREFGPANPRAMILHSTGLYAPPGEAVSISVPQALVDSGVAVQVGIHDDTLWHKEKIWRFPSIVRTYLVTSTELVVGNAFGGPIFLASPPEAPLGLTWAEFSGAVEAPIYHHGATSHSDWLVIRNRSVPWAEISSDQFIMSVPSEDIRDLDDPSELMDFWVTALEMEHDLYGFTPWPRIERVAFDIQISAGWMHSGYPFMAHLVSAEEAVDLGHME
;
A
#
# COMPACT_ATOMS: atom_id res chain seq x y z
N SER A 1 15.63 -39.18 88.96
CA SER A 1 14.34 -38.93 88.27
C SER A 1 14.57 -37.83 87.26
N GLY A 2 14.35 -38.08 85.97
CA GLY A 2 14.29 -37.04 84.94
C GLY A 2 12.83 -36.77 84.61
N GLY A 3 12.33 -35.56 84.87
CA GLY A 3 10.97 -35.16 84.52
C GLY A 3 10.87 -34.73 83.07
N SER A 4 9.73 -34.98 82.42
CA SER A 4 9.38 -34.39 81.13
C SER A 4 8.40 -33.23 81.34
N ALA A 5 8.54 -32.20 80.51
CA ALA A 5 7.56 -31.14 80.36
C ALA A 5 7.04 -31.16 78.93
N GLN A 6 5.75 -30.92 78.76
CA GLN A 6 5.07 -30.90 77.47
C GLN A 6 4.40 -29.53 77.31
N TYR A 7 4.54 -28.94 76.13
CA TYR A 7 3.91 -27.67 75.78
C TYR A 7 3.16 -27.83 74.46
N THR A 8 1.97 -27.23 74.36
CA THR A 8 1.18 -27.24 73.14
C THR A 8 1.49 -25.98 72.35
N LEU A 9 2.02 -26.16 71.14
CA LEU A 9 2.17 -25.09 70.15
C LEU A 9 0.99 -25.14 69.19
N THR A 10 0.25 -24.04 69.11
CA THR A 10 -0.77 -23.85 68.07
C THR A 10 -0.15 -23.08 66.91
N LEU A 11 -0.20 -23.67 65.71
CA LEU A 11 0.22 -23.03 64.46
C LEU A 11 -1.04 -22.71 63.64
N GLU A 12 -1.17 -21.46 63.20
CA GLU A 12 -2.23 -21.00 62.30
C GLU A 12 -1.60 -20.66 60.94
N VAL A 13 -2.09 -21.26 59.87
CA VAL A 13 -1.69 -20.92 58.49
C VAL A 13 -2.76 -19.99 57.93
N ARG A 14 -2.38 -18.74 57.64
CA ARG A 14 -3.26 -17.78 56.97
C ARG A 14 -2.96 -17.75 55.48
N ILE A 15 -4.00 -17.95 54.67
CA ILE A 15 -3.90 -17.75 53.23
C ILE A 15 -3.99 -16.25 52.98
N GLN A 16 -3.05 -15.73 52.20
CA GLN A 16 -3.05 -14.33 51.81
C GLN A 16 -4.08 -14.12 50.69
N ALA A 17 -4.89 -13.07 50.80
CA ALA A 17 -5.82 -12.66 49.74
C ALA A 17 -5.06 -12.40 48.42
N PRO A 18 -5.71 -12.51 47.25
CA PRO A 18 -5.09 -12.18 45.98
C PRO A 18 -4.61 -10.72 45.99
N VAL A 19 -3.43 -10.46 45.41
CA VAL A 19 -2.83 -9.11 45.35
C VAL A 19 -2.00 -8.97 44.07
N GLY A 20 -1.94 -7.75 43.53
CA GLY A 20 -1.05 -7.40 42.42
C GLY A 20 -1.42 -8.02 41.06
N ILE A 21 -2.63 -8.55 40.91
CA ILE A 21 -3.12 -9.01 39.60
C ILE A 21 -3.20 -7.81 38.66
N GLN A 22 -2.94 -7.97 37.36
CA GLN A 22 -3.11 -6.91 36.36
C GLN A 22 -3.61 -7.49 35.03
N TRP A 23 -4.55 -6.80 34.39
CA TRP A 23 -4.98 -7.09 33.03
C TRP A 23 -4.13 -6.30 32.02
N PRO A 24 -3.96 -6.79 30.78
CA PRO A 24 -3.04 -6.17 29.81
C PRO A 24 -3.48 -4.78 29.33
N ALA A 25 -4.78 -4.48 29.42
CA ALA A 25 -5.34 -3.18 29.06
C ALA A 25 -6.52 -2.82 29.97
N PHE A 26 -6.73 -1.51 30.15
CA PHE A 26 -7.90 -0.97 30.86
C PHE A 26 -9.15 -0.92 29.98
N GLU A 27 -8.97 -0.78 28.67
CA GLU A 27 -10.04 -0.70 27.67
C GLU A 27 -9.80 -1.77 26.62
N ILE A 28 -10.80 -2.60 26.38
CA ILE A 28 -10.67 -3.80 25.54
C ILE A 28 -11.80 -3.80 24.50
N PRO A 29 -11.54 -3.29 23.29
CA PRO A 29 -12.45 -3.44 22.16
C PRO A 29 -12.29 -4.83 21.55
N LEU A 30 -13.38 -5.58 21.49
CA LEU A 30 -13.45 -6.92 20.90
C LEU A 30 -14.29 -6.87 19.63
N LEU A 31 -14.02 -7.78 18.70
CA LEU A 31 -14.88 -8.00 17.54
C LEU A 31 -15.78 -9.21 17.78
N LYS A 32 -17.05 -9.10 17.42
CA LYS A 32 -17.99 -10.23 17.43
C LYS A 32 -17.44 -11.39 16.61
N GLY A 33 -17.54 -12.60 17.16
CA GLY A 33 -17.05 -13.84 16.54
C GLY A 33 -15.53 -14.02 16.56
N GLY A 34 -14.75 -12.99 16.91
CA GLY A 34 -13.30 -13.08 17.02
C GLY A 34 -12.88 -13.93 18.21
N GLN A 35 -11.88 -14.79 18.02
CA GLN A 35 -11.32 -15.59 19.13
C GLN A 35 -10.55 -14.69 20.09
N VAL A 36 -10.91 -14.74 21.37
CA VAL A 36 -10.34 -13.94 22.46
C VAL A 36 -9.60 -14.84 23.44
N SER A 37 -8.41 -14.42 23.85
CA SER A 37 -7.63 -15.03 24.93
C SER A 37 -6.80 -13.96 25.63
N ILE A 38 -7.31 -13.45 26.75
CA ILE A 38 -6.72 -12.34 27.50
C ILE A 38 -6.29 -12.89 28.85
N ALA A 39 -4.99 -13.01 29.09
CA ALA A 39 -4.45 -13.55 30.33
C ALA A 39 -4.11 -12.42 31.32
N PRO A 40 -4.53 -12.52 32.60
CA PRO A 40 -4.05 -11.62 33.64
C PRO A 40 -2.63 -12.00 34.08
N ILE A 41 -1.85 -11.01 34.46
CA ILE A 41 -0.60 -11.20 35.20
C ILE A 41 -0.96 -11.39 36.67
N ASN A 42 -0.58 -12.53 37.27
CA ASN A 42 -0.79 -12.79 38.70
C ASN A 42 0.54 -13.13 39.41
N PRO A 43 1.20 -12.14 40.05
CA PRO A 43 2.39 -12.38 40.86
C PRO A 43 2.07 -12.83 42.30
N GLY A 44 0.78 -12.85 42.66
CA GLY A 44 0.30 -13.09 44.00
C GLY A 44 0.02 -14.56 44.33
N PRO A 45 -0.70 -14.81 45.44
CA PRO A 45 -1.17 -16.15 45.81
C PRO A 45 -2.07 -16.78 44.74
N ILE A 46 -2.25 -18.10 44.83
CA ILE A 46 -3.18 -18.84 43.98
C ILE A 46 -4.60 -18.28 44.15
N VAL A 47 -5.29 -18.10 43.02
CA VAL A 47 -6.69 -17.72 42.94
C VAL A 47 -7.52 -19.00 42.81
N GLU A 48 -8.58 -19.10 43.59
CA GLU A 48 -9.49 -20.26 43.62
C GLU A 48 -10.68 -20.07 42.69
N SER A 49 -11.14 -18.82 42.47
CA SER A 49 -12.21 -18.52 41.51
C SER A 49 -12.14 -17.09 40.96
N TRP A 50 -12.68 -16.94 39.75
CA TRP A 50 -12.80 -15.67 39.03
C TRP A 50 -14.27 -15.35 38.75
N SER A 51 -14.63 -14.07 38.78
CA SER A 51 -15.98 -13.62 38.43
C SER A 51 -15.98 -12.18 37.94
N ALA A 52 -17.01 -11.76 37.20
CA ALA A 52 -17.21 -10.39 36.73
C ALA A 52 -18.61 -9.88 37.13
N ASP A 53 -18.71 -8.58 37.41
CA ASP A 53 -19.98 -7.88 37.58
C ASP A 53 -19.97 -6.50 36.87
N PRO A 54 -20.87 -6.25 35.89
CA PRO A 54 -21.81 -7.22 35.30
C PRO A 54 -21.08 -8.42 34.65
N PRO A 55 -21.80 -9.52 34.34
CA PRO A 55 -21.20 -10.68 33.66
C PRO A 55 -20.42 -10.29 32.40
N LEU A 56 -19.43 -11.11 32.03
CA LEU A 56 -18.72 -10.91 30.76
C LEU A 56 -19.70 -10.98 29.58
N PRO A 57 -19.37 -10.35 28.44
CA PRO A 57 -20.17 -10.47 27.22
C PRO A 57 -20.44 -11.95 26.86
N GLU A 58 -21.64 -12.23 26.33
CA GLU A 58 -22.03 -13.57 25.91
C GLU A 58 -21.00 -14.21 24.98
N GLY A 59 -20.66 -15.47 25.24
CA GLY A 59 -19.60 -16.21 24.54
C GLY A 59 -18.19 -16.09 25.16
N LEU A 60 -18.02 -15.27 26.20
CA LEU A 60 -16.77 -15.17 26.96
C LEU A 60 -16.88 -15.79 28.35
N GLU A 61 -15.82 -16.48 28.79
CA GLU A 61 -15.74 -17.11 30.10
C GLU A 61 -14.34 -16.96 30.73
N PHE A 62 -14.25 -17.21 32.04
CA PHE A 62 -12.97 -17.32 32.72
C PHE A 62 -12.46 -18.76 32.71
N LEU A 63 -11.20 -18.94 32.30
CA LEU A 63 -10.45 -20.17 32.56
C LEU A 63 -9.96 -20.20 34.02
N GLU A 64 -9.50 -21.38 34.48
CA GLU A 64 -9.04 -21.58 35.87
C GLU A 64 -7.89 -20.63 36.27
N ASN A 65 -7.00 -20.31 35.32
CA ASN A 65 -5.88 -19.38 35.52
C ASN A 65 -6.30 -17.89 35.48
N GLY A 66 -7.59 -17.61 35.24
CA GLY A 66 -8.14 -16.28 35.15
C GLY A 66 -8.16 -15.69 33.76
N THR A 67 -7.69 -16.40 32.72
CA THR A 67 -7.77 -15.91 31.34
C THR A 67 -9.23 -15.73 30.91
N ILE A 68 -9.58 -14.56 30.37
CA ILE A 68 -10.85 -14.38 29.64
C ILE A 68 -10.68 -15.02 28.26
N HIS A 69 -11.51 -16.01 27.97
CA HIS A 69 -11.41 -16.83 26.77
C HIS A 69 -12.79 -17.04 26.13
N GLY A 70 -12.82 -17.15 24.79
CA GLY A 70 -14.03 -17.46 24.04
C GLY A 70 -14.15 -16.61 22.78
N ALA A 71 -15.34 -16.56 22.20
CA ALA A 71 -15.65 -15.69 21.07
C ALA A 71 -16.99 -14.99 21.36
N PRO A 72 -17.01 -13.65 21.44
CA PRO A 72 -18.22 -12.94 21.84
C PRO A 72 -19.26 -13.03 20.73
N THR A 73 -20.52 -13.31 21.07
CA THR A 73 -21.56 -13.65 20.07
C THR A 73 -22.49 -12.52 19.71
N GLU A 74 -22.49 -11.43 20.49
CA GLU A 74 -23.39 -10.29 20.31
C GLU A 74 -22.71 -8.95 20.59
N ARG A 75 -23.25 -7.88 20.00
CA ARG A 75 -22.79 -6.51 20.22
C ARG A 75 -22.94 -6.14 21.69
N HIS A 76 -21.91 -5.52 22.24
CA HIS A 76 -21.86 -5.11 23.63
C HIS A 76 -21.31 -3.69 23.73
N PRO A 77 -22.07 -2.72 24.26
CA PRO A 77 -21.57 -1.35 24.40
C PRO A 77 -20.41 -1.32 25.39
N TRP A 78 -19.61 -0.25 25.34
CA TRP A 78 -18.60 0.02 26.35
C TRP A 78 -19.22 -0.06 27.75
N THR A 79 -18.83 -1.08 28.50
CA THR A 79 -19.35 -1.35 29.84
C THR A 79 -18.20 -1.61 30.79
N PHE A 80 -18.34 -1.10 32.01
CA PHE A 80 -17.32 -1.23 33.04
C PHE A 80 -17.55 -2.50 33.86
N HIS A 81 -16.68 -3.49 33.67
CA HIS A 81 -16.76 -4.77 34.38
C HIS A 81 -15.84 -4.78 35.58
N SER A 82 -16.39 -5.09 36.75
CA SER A 82 -15.63 -5.35 37.96
C SER A 82 -15.23 -6.82 38.01
N LEU A 83 -13.95 -7.10 37.73
CA LEU A 83 -13.38 -8.43 37.77
C LEU A 83 -12.87 -8.75 39.18
N TRP A 84 -13.20 -9.93 39.67
CA TRP A 84 -12.86 -10.41 41.00
C TRP A 84 -11.99 -11.65 40.92
N ALA A 85 -10.89 -11.62 41.67
CA ALA A 85 -10.08 -12.79 41.98
C ALA A 85 -10.32 -13.16 43.45
N ASN A 86 -10.71 -14.40 43.71
CA ASN A 86 -11.10 -14.84 45.05
C ASN A 86 -10.26 -16.04 45.50
N ASN A 87 -9.86 -16.04 46.77
CA ASN A 87 -9.39 -17.24 47.45
C ASN A 87 -9.89 -17.24 48.91
N SER A 88 -9.63 -18.32 49.63
CA SER A 88 -9.99 -18.47 51.05
C SER A 88 -9.40 -17.40 51.99
N GLY A 89 -8.39 -16.65 51.56
CA GLY A 89 -7.80 -15.51 52.27
C GLY A 89 -8.48 -14.16 52.02
N GLY A 90 -9.32 -14.03 50.97
CA GLY A 90 -10.02 -12.81 50.62
C GLY A 90 -10.22 -12.63 49.10
N SER A 91 -10.50 -11.41 48.67
CA SER A 91 -10.71 -11.08 47.27
C SER A 91 -9.99 -9.80 46.83
N LEU A 92 -9.68 -9.72 45.54
CA LEU A 92 -9.16 -8.54 44.86
C LEU A 92 -10.10 -8.15 43.73
N GLN A 93 -10.47 -6.87 43.67
CA GLN A 93 -11.25 -6.30 42.58
C GLN A 93 -10.34 -5.48 41.65
N GLN A 94 -10.56 -5.63 40.35
CA GLN A 94 -10.09 -4.73 39.32
C GLN A 94 -11.22 -4.37 38.38
N ARG A 95 -11.05 -3.28 37.65
CA ARG A 95 -12.07 -2.83 36.70
C ARG A 95 -11.44 -2.59 35.35
N ILE A 96 -12.15 -3.02 34.32
CA ILE A 96 -11.80 -2.80 32.91
C ILE A 96 -13.07 -2.46 32.13
N TRP A 97 -12.89 -1.72 31.04
CA TRP A 97 -13.92 -1.48 30.03
C TRP A 97 -13.84 -2.56 28.96
N ILE A 98 -14.99 -3.16 28.62
CA ILE A 98 -15.11 -4.10 27.50
C ILE A 98 -16.21 -3.61 26.56
N SER A 99 -15.96 -3.67 25.26
CA SER A 99 -16.97 -3.54 24.21
C SER A 99 -16.82 -4.68 23.21
N VAL A 100 -17.93 -5.08 22.60
CA VAL A 100 -17.97 -5.99 21.45
C VAL A 100 -18.57 -5.25 20.27
N ILE A 101 -17.73 -5.00 19.28
CA ILE A 101 -18.02 -4.32 18.03
C ILE A 101 -18.51 -5.34 16.99
N ASP A 102 -19.55 -4.98 16.26
CA ASP A 102 -20.12 -5.79 15.18
C ASP A 102 -20.17 -4.93 13.92
N LEU A 103 -19.09 -4.99 13.12
CA LEU A 103 -18.91 -4.17 11.92
C LEU A 103 -19.95 -4.48 10.84
N GLU A 104 -20.35 -5.75 10.71
CA GLU A 104 -21.40 -6.15 9.76
C GLU A 104 -22.76 -5.54 10.14
N GLN A 105 -23.08 -5.56 11.44
CA GLN A 105 -24.30 -4.90 11.91
C GLN A 105 -24.20 -3.37 11.79
N ASP A 106 -23.03 -2.75 12.01
CA ASP A 106 -22.85 -1.31 11.81
C ASP A 106 -23.06 -0.92 10.36
N GLN A 107 -22.49 -1.69 9.44
CA GLN A 107 -22.70 -1.54 8.02
C GLN A 107 -24.18 -1.68 7.67
N SER A 108 -24.85 -2.72 8.14
CA SER A 108 -26.28 -2.92 7.89
C SER A 108 -27.15 -1.79 8.46
N ASP A 109 -26.84 -1.27 9.64
CA ASP A 109 -27.55 -0.16 10.26
C ASP A 109 -27.41 1.11 9.40
N LEU A 110 -26.18 1.40 8.95
CA LEU A 110 -25.84 2.57 8.14
C LEU A 110 -26.42 2.51 6.72
N THR A 111 -26.45 1.34 6.08
CA THR A 111 -26.88 1.20 4.69
C THR A 111 -28.35 0.83 4.51
N ALA A 112 -29.07 0.52 5.61
CA ALA A 112 -30.46 0.05 5.57
C ALA A 112 -31.39 0.88 4.66
N GLY A 113 -31.92 0.22 3.63
CA GLY A 113 -32.90 0.80 2.70
C GLY A 113 -32.32 1.82 1.72
N LEU A 114 -30.99 1.99 1.69
CA LEU A 114 -30.29 2.79 0.69
C LEU A 114 -29.93 1.90 -0.50
N GLY A 115 -29.88 2.48 -1.69
CA GLY A 115 -29.42 1.82 -2.91
C GLY A 115 -28.31 2.64 -3.54
N VAL A 116 -28.31 2.74 -4.86
CA VAL A 116 -27.36 3.60 -5.58
C VAL A 116 -27.71 5.07 -5.42
N VAL A 117 -26.71 5.89 -5.12
CA VAL A 117 -26.80 7.36 -5.01
C VAL A 117 -25.87 8.00 -6.02
N ASP A 118 -26.40 8.95 -6.78
CA ASP A 118 -25.62 9.80 -7.68
C ASP A 118 -25.07 11.00 -6.89
N TYR A 119 -23.79 10.91 -6.53
CA TYR A 119 -23.07 12.00 -5.89
C TYR A 119 -22.30 12.82 -6.93
N PRO A 120 -22.24 14.16 -6.77
CA PRO A 120 -21.51 15.01 -7.72
C PRO A 120 -19.99 14.88 -7.53
N GLY A 121 -19.25 14.93 -8.64
CA GLY A 121 -17.78 15.04 -8.62
C GLY A 121 -17.02 13.71 -8.47
N TYR A 122 -15.69 13.80 -8.54
CA TYR A 122 -14.77 12.67 -8.35
C TYR A 122 -14.37 12.53 -6.89
N ALA A 123 -14.55 11.35 -6.31
CA ALA A 123 -14.14 11.06 -4.94
C ALA A 123 -12.75 10.42 -4.88
N SER A 124 -12.08 10.62 -3.75
CA SER A 124 -11.00 9.76 -3.31
C SER A 124 -11.57 8.50 -2.64
N PRO A 125 -10.96 7.32 -2.84
CA PRO A 125 -11.27 6.15 -2.05
C PRO A 125 -10.94 6.40 -0.57
N ILE A 126 -11.82 5.96 0.33
CA ILE A 126 -11.62 5.98 1.77
C ILE A 126 -11.32 4.54 2.20
N LEU A 127 -10.04 4.19 2.23
CA LEU A 127 -9.57 2.83 2.47
C LEU A 127 -9.65 2.49 3.96
N PRO A 128 -10.44 1.45 4.36
CA PRO A 128 -10.58 1.04 5.75
C PRO A 128 -9.45 0.08 6.16
N VAL A 129 -8.25 0.63 6.41
CA VAL A 129 -7.04 -0.15 6.69
C VAL A 129 -6.99 -0.66 8.15
N GLY A 130 -7.63 0.04 9.09
CA GLY A 130 -7.58 -0.29 10.51
C GLY A 130 -8.45 -1.50 10.92
N ASP A 131 -8.08 -2.16 12.02
CA ASP A 131 -8.72 -3.39 12.49
C ASP A 131 -10.22 -3.28 12.82
N TYR A 132 -10.67 -2.08 13.17
CA TYR A 132 -12.06 -1.77 13.53
C TYR A 132 -12.76 -0.89 12.47
N SER A 133 -12.23 -0.88 11.24
CA SER A 133 -12.76 -0.12 10.12
C SER A 133 -13.43 -1.01 9.07
N PHE A 134 -14.34 -0.44 8.30
CA PHE A 134 -15.17 -1.17 7.32
C PHE A 134 -15.68 -0.25 6.21
N PRO A 135 -15.86 -0.77 4.97
CA PRO A 135 -16.49 0.00 3.91
C PRO A 135 -17.99 0.19 4.19
N ILE A 136 -18.53 1.36 3.89
CA ILE A 136 -19.98 1.64 3.98
C ILE A 136 -20.57 1.68 2.57
N ALA A 137 -20.00 2.48 1.69
CA ALA A 137 -20.43 2.60 0.30
C ALA A 137 -19.25 2.46 -0.65
N VAL A 138 -19.52 1.87 -1.82
CA VAL A 138 -18.51 1.56 -2.82
C VAL A 138 -18.89 2.18 -4.17
N ALA A 139 -17.89 2.47 -5.00
CA ALA A 139 -18.07 3.04 -6.33
C ALA A 139 -17.58 2.10 -7.43
N GLY A 140 -18.32 2.08 -8.54
CA GLY A 140 -17.96 1.36 -9.75
C GLY A 140 -18.00 -0.18 -9.65
N PRO A 141 -17.67 -0.87 -10.76
CA PRO A 141 -17.73 -2.33 -10.83
C PRO A 141 -16.72 -3.02 -9.90
N ASP A 142 -15.61 -2.35 -9.59
CA ASP A 142 -14.54 -2.86 -8.73
C ASP A 142 -14.83 -2.68 -7.23
N LYS A 143 -16.01 -2.13 -6.89
CA LYS A 143 -16.48 -1.92 -5.51
C LYS A 143 -15.45 -1.17 -4.64
N ILE A 144 -14.88 -0.10 -5.18
CA ILE A 144 -13.87 0.70 -4.47
C ILE A 144 -14.53 1.47 -3.31
N PRO A 145 -14.09 1.33 -2.05
CA PRO A 145 -14.67 2.05 -0.92
C PRO A 145 -14.51 3.57 -1.06
N VAL A 146 -15.63 4.30 -1.09
CA VAL A 146 -15.65 5.78 -1.18
C VAL A 146 -16.27 6.43 0.05
N ILE A 147 -16.95 5.64 0.88
CA ILE A 147 -17.38 6.02 2.22
C ILE A 147 -17.07 4.84 3.13
N SER A 148 -16.35 5.08 4.22
CA SER A 148 -15.96 4.05 5.19
C SER A 148 -16.14 4.54 6.62
N GLY A 149 -16.37 3.60 7.52
CA GLY A 149 -16.54 3.86 8.95
C GLY A 149 -15.47 3.16 9.77
N ALA A 150 -15.23 3.65 10.98
CA ALA A 150 -14.33 3.03 11.94
C ALA A 150 -14.76 3.30 13.39
N HIS A 151 -14.45 2.36 14.28
CA HIS A 151 -14.43 2.63 15.73
C HIS A 151 -13.02 3.07 16.13
N VAL A 152 -12.92 4.13 16.92
CA VAL A 152 -11.64 4.73 17.33
C VAL A 152 -11.68 4.96 18.84
N GLY A 153 -11.00 4.10 19.60
CA GLY A 153 -11.15 4.06 21.06
C GLY A 153 -12.62 3.86 21.46
N LYS A 154 -13.21 4.81 22.19
CA LYS A 154 -14.65 4.80 22.52
C LYS A 154 -15.53 5.48 21.48
N GLY A 155 -14.94 6.31 20.63
CA GLY A 155 -15.60 7.08 19.60
C GLY A 155 -15.70 6.36 18.28
N LYS A 156 -16.13 7.10 17.27
CA LYS A 156 -16.40 6.58 15.92
C LYS A 156 -16.08 7.62 14.87
N MET A 157 -15.69 7.15 13.69
CA MET A 157 -15.42 7.99 12.54
C MET A 157 -16.18 7.52 11.29
N ILE A 158 -16.64 8.47 10.47
CA ILE A 158 -17.03 8.25 9.07
C ILE A 158 -16.21 9.16 8.17
N GLY A 159 -15.63 8.59 7.12
CA GLY A 159 -14.93 9.32 6.07
C GLY A 159 -15.69 9.29 4.74
N TYR A 160 -15.81 10.43 4.09
CA TYR A 160 -16.35 10.61 2.73
C TYR A 160 -15.24 10.97 1.76
N GLY A 161 -15.25 10.33 0.60
CA GLY A 161 -14.30 10.58 -0.49
C GLY A 161 -14.35 11.98 -1.10
N HIS A 162 -15.34 12.79 -0.72
CA HIS A 162 -15.50 14.17 -1.16
C HIS A 162 -16.25 14.97 -0.08
N GLU A 163 -15.85 16.21 0.15
CA GLU A 163 -16.38 17.08 1.19
C GLU A 163 -17.84 17.46 0.94
N SER A 164 -18.21 17.76 -0.31
CA SER A 164 -19.58 18.14 -0.68
C SER A 164 -20.60 16.99 -0.60
N TRP A 165 -20.20 15.80 -0.14
CA TRP A 165 -21.08 14.65 0.04
C TRP A 165 -21.60 14.56 1.48
N VAL A 166 -20.90 15.20 2.43
CA VAL A 166 -21.19 15.15 3.87
C VAL A 166 -22.56 15.75 4.18
N ASP A 167 -22.92 16.84 3.49
CA ASP A 167 -24.13 17.63 3.71
C ASP A 167 -25.01 17.73 2.44
N LEU A 168 -24.96 16.73 1.57
CA LEU A 168 -25.68 16.77 0.29
C LEU A 168 -27.21 16.70 0.48
N ASP A 169 -27.84 17.87 0.54
CA ASP A 169 -29.29 18.06 0.73
C ASP A 169 -30.11 17.87 -0.56
N SER A 170 -29.50 18.11 -1.72
CA SER A 170 -30.16 18.06 -3.03
C SER A 170 -30.58 16.65 -3.46
N ASN A 171 -30.10 15.62 -2.77
CA ASN A 171 -30.47 14.23 -2.95
C ASN A 171 -30.99 13.64 -1.63
N GLN A 172 -32.27 13.29 -1.59
CA GLN A 172 -32.92 12.80 -0.36
C GLN A 172 -32.26 11.55 0.22
N THR A 173 -31.78 10.62 -0.62
CA THR A 173 -31.11 9.39 -0.16
C THR A 173 -29.75 9.72 0.44
N ALA A 174 -29.00 10.66 -0.16
CA ALA A 174 -27.74 11.16 0.39
C ALA A 174 -27.95 11.86 1.74
N LEU A 175 -28.94 12.75 1.84
CA LEU A 175 -29.28 13.42 3.08
C LEU A 175 -29.72 12.44 4.17
N THR A 176 -30.53 11.43 3.82
CA THR A 176 -30.90 10.35 4.77
C THR A 176 -29.68 9.61 5.27
N PHE A 177 -28.68 9.35 4.42
CA PHE A 177 -27.44 8.75 4.86
C PHE A 177 -26.62 9.69 5.76
N ALA A 178 -26.46 10.96 5.37
CA ALA A 178 -25.73 11.96 6.15
C ALA A 178 -26.25 12.10 7.60
N LEU A 179 -27.58 12.24 7.76
CA LEU A 179 -28.20 12.30 9.09
C LEU A 179 -28.03 11.00 9.88
N ARG A 180 -28.05 9.85 9.20
CA ARG A 180 -27.79 8.55 9.84
C ARG A 180 -26.32 8.39 10.25
N ALA A 181 -25.39 8.89 9.44
CA ALA A 181 -23.98 8.92 9.77
C ALA A 181 -23.73 9.75 11.04
N VAL A 182 -24.38 10.92 11.15
CA VAL A 182 -24.38 11.75 12.37
C VAL A 182 -24.97 10.95 13.54
N GLN A 183 -26.15 10.37 13.40
CA GLN A 183 -26.78 9.59 14.47
C GLN A 183 -25.93 8.40 14.94
N TRP A 184 -25.18 7.75 14.04
CA TRP A 184 -24.32 6.60 14.35
C TRP A 184 -23.00 7.01 15.01
N ALA A 185 -22.36 8.08 14.52
CA ALA A 185 -21.06 8.56 14.99
C ALA A 185 -21.19 9.43 16.24
N CYS A 186 -22.18 10.32 16.27
CA CYS A 186 -22.37 11.35 17.30
C CYS A 186 -23.37 10.93 18.40
N GLY A 187 -24.29 10.01 18.09
CA GLY A 187 -25.39 9.65 19.00
C GLY A 187 -26.59 10.61 18.91
N PRO A 188 -27.69 10.31 19.64
CA PRO A 188 -28.91 11.11 19.60
C PRO A 188 -28.76 12.42 20.39
N ASP A 189 -29.49 13.47 20.00
CA ASP A 189 -29.50 14.77 20.68
C ASP A 189 -28.10 15.39 20.90
N ALA A 190 -27.16 15.08 20.00
CA ALA A 190 -25.74 15.45 20.11
C ALA A 190 -25.46 16.95 19.93
N ASN A 191 -24.46 17.47 20.66
CA ASN A 191 -23.82 18.75 20.39
C ASN A 191 -22.80 18.56 19.26
N VAL A 192 -23.09 19.11 18.07
CA VAL A 192 -22.32 18.87 16.85
C VAL A 192 -21.47 20.10 16.52
N GLY A 193 -20.15 19.94 16.54
CA GLY A 193 -19.22 20.94 16.04
C GLY A 193 -19.14 20.93 14.52
N LEU A 194 -19.40 22.05 13.87
CA LEU A 194 -19.15 22.29 12.45
C LEU A 194 -17.83 23.04 12.32
N ALA A 195 -16.84 22.43 11.67
CA ALA A 195 -15.52 23.01 11.54
C ALA A 195 -15.56 24.38 10.83
N VAL A 196 -14.98 25.39 11.47
CA VAL A 196 -14.92 26.75 10.91
C VAL A 196 -14.18 26.74 9.57
N GLY A 197 -14.84 27.23 8.52
CA GLY A 197 -14.25 27.37 7.18
C GLY A 197 -14.39 26.13 6.28
N ALA A 198 -14.90 25.02 6.80
CA ALA A 198 -15.10 23.78 6.02
C ALA A 198 -16.37 23.79 5.14
N GLY A 199 -17.24 24.79 5.30
CA GLY A 199 -18.40 24.99 4.43
C GLY A 199 -19.67 24.22 4.82
N PHE A 200 -19.71 23.54 5.97
CA PHE A 200 -20.86 22.75 6.43
C PHE A 200 -21.94 23.56 7.16
N ASP A 201 -21.86 24.90 7.17
CA ASP A 201 -22.84 25.76 7.86
C ASP A 201 -24.27 25.53 7.34
N ALA A 202 -24.40 25.12 6.08
CA ALA A 202 -25.69 24.82 5.46
C ALA A 202 -26.38 23.60 6.10
N PHE A 203 -25.63 22.66 6.68
CA PHE A 203 -26.16 21.44 7.29
C PHE A 203 -26.84 21.68 8.65
N SER A 204 -26.69 22.89 9.21
CA SER A 204 -27.22 23.25 10.53
C SER A 204 -28.73 23.04 10.63
N ASP A 205 -29.49 23.44 9.60
CA ASP A 205 -30.95 23.37 9.62
C ASP A 205 -31.45 21.92 9.66
N GLU A 206 -30.80 21.01 8.91
CA GLU A 206 -31.13 19.59 8.91
C GLU A 206 -30.76 18.93 10.24
N LEU A 207 -29.61 19.28 10.82
CA LEU A 207 -29.17 18.78 12.13
C LEU A 207 -30.13 19.18 13.26
N GLU A 208 -30.54 20.46 13.31
CA GLU A 208 -31.53 20.95 14.27
C GLU A 208 -32.87 20.23 14.11
N SER A 209 -33.25 19.91 12.87
CA SER A 209 -34.51 19.22 12.59
C SER A 209 -34.54 17.78 13.13
N GLU A 210 -33.38 17.14 13.25
CA GLU A 210 -33.19 15.82 13.87
C GLU A 210 -32.93 15.89 15.39
N GLY A 211 -32.89 17.11 15.97
CA GLY A 211 -32.75 17.32 17.42
C GLY A 211 -31.32 17.53 17.91
N HIS A 212 -30.35 17.69 17.00
CA HIS A 212 -28.96 18.01 17.34
C HIS A 212 -28.78 19.52 17.61
N ASP A 213 -27.71 19.89 18.32
CA ASP A 213 -27.32 21.28 18.60
C ASP A 213 -26.03 21.63 17.83
N PRO A 214 -26.12 22.14 16.58
CA PRO A 214 -24.95 22.48 15.78
C PRO A 214 -24.31 23.79 16.24
N THR A 215 -22.99 23.79 16.38
CA THR A 215 -22.19 24.97 16.74
C THR A 215 -20.91 25.03 15.93
N SER A 216 -20.40 26.23 15.63
CA SER A 216 -19.08 26.33 14.99
C SER A 216 -17.97 25.88 15.95
N ALA A 217 -17.05 25.05 15.47
CA ALA A 217 -15.97 24.47 16.27
C ALA A 217 -14.62 24.55 15.57
N HIS A 218 -13.55 24.53 16.35
CA HIS A 218 -12.19 24.32 15.88
C HIS A 218 -11.54 23.24 16.75
N PRO A 219 -10.66 22.38 16.21
CA PRO A 219 -10.02 21.30 16.97
C PRO A 219 -9.28 21.71 18.24
N ASP A 220 -8.96 23.00 18.39
CA ASP A 220 -8.24 23.50 19.54
C ASP A 220 -9.07 23.51 20.84
N ASP A 221 -10.40 23.52 20.72
CA ASP A 221 -11.36 23.37 21.82
C ASP A 221 -12.60 22.56 21.39
N LEU A 222 -12.59 21.27 21.73
CA LEU A 222 -13.71 20.35 21.50
C LEU A 222 -14.55 20.12 22.76
N THR A 223 -14.39 20.96 23.79
CA THR A 223 -15.03 20.75 25.09
C THR A 223 -16.55 20.84 24.98
N GLY A 224 -17.25 19.79 25.41
CA GLY A 224 -18.71 19.76 25.46
C GLY A 224 -19.38 19.39 24.13
N LEU A 225 -18.59 19.15 23.07
CA LEU A 225 -19.08 18.56 21.84
C LEU A 225 -19.18 17.04 22.00
N ASP A 226 -20.17 16.45 21.35
CA ASP A 226 -20.27 15.00 21.18
C ASP A 226 -19.67 14.57 19.84
N CYS A 227 -19.57 15.50 18.88
CA CYS A 227 -19.12 15.21 17.52
C CYS A 227 -18.47 16.40 16.84
N LEU A 228 -17.59 16.14 15.88
CA LEU A 228 -17.01 17.13 14.97
C LEU A 228 -17.27 16.72 13.52
N ILE A 229 -17.79 17.64 12.70
CA ILE A 229 -17.88 17.52 11.25
C ILE A 229 -16.83 18.45 10.64
N ALA A 230 -15.88 17.88 9.91
CA ALA A 230 -14.71 18.57 9.37
C ALA A 230 -14.34 18.11 7.95
N GLU A 231 -13.29 18.68 7.37
CA GLU A 231 -12.81 18.36 6.04
C GLU A 231 -11.42 17.69 6.09
N PHE A 232 -11.13 16.76 5.18
CA PHE A 232 -9.84 16.08 5.12
C PHE A 232 -8.70 16.97 4.62
N TRP A 233 -8.98 18.00 3.82
CA TRP A 233 -7.96 18.93 3.30
C TRP A 233 -7.78 20.19 4.16
N ASN A 234 -7.99 20.04 5.47
CA ASN A 234 -7.95 21.13 6.45
C ASN A 234 -6.55 21.75 6.61
N GLY A 235 -6.50 22.88 7.32
CA GLY A 235 -5.26 23.56 7.72
C GLY A 235 -4.77 23.22 9.13
N TYR A 236 -5.20 22.11 9.72
CA TYR A 236 -4.88 21.75 11.11
C TYR A 236 -3.40 21.46 11.28
N ASP A 237 -2.87 21.72 12.48
CA ASP A 237 -1.50 21.34 12.83
C ASP A 237 -1.46 20.02 13.62
N GLU A 238 -0.26 19.57 13.99
CA GLU A 238 -0.07 18.32 14.75
C GLU A 238 -0.73 18.37 16.14
N THR A 239 -0.87 19.56 16.74
CA THR A 239 -1.55 19.72 18.04
C THR A 239 -3.05 19.54 17.89
N ASP A 240 -3.62 20.07 16.81
CA ASP A 240 -5.02 19.87 16.46
C ASP A 240 -5.31 18.40 16.15
N ASP A 241 -4.46 17.73 15.37
CA ASP A 241 -4.57 16.29 15.07
C ASP A 241 -4.58 15.45 16.36
N GLN A 242 -3.69 15.73 17.31
CA GLN A 242 -3.64 15.05 18.61
C GLN A 242 -4.92 15.27 19.45
N LYS A 243 -5.50 16.48 19.40
CA LYS A 243 -6.77 16.76 20.08
C LYS A 243 -7.94 16.01 19.47
N ILE A 244 -7.99 15.89 18.14
CA ILE A 244 -9.00 15.08 17.44
C ILE A 244 -8.86 13.60 17.82
N ILE A 245 -7.64 13.06 17.82
CA ILE A 245 -7.38 11.67 18.23
C ILE A 245 -7.84 11.44 19.67
N GLN A 246 -7.45 12.32 20.60
CA GLN A 246 -7.87 12.20 22.00
C GLN A 246 -9.39 12.32 22.16
N PHE A 247 -10.03 13.22 21.41
CA PHE A 247 -11.48 13.39 21.41
C PHE A 247 -12.21 12.11 20.97
N LEU A 248 -11.73 11.46 19.91
CA LEU A 248 -12.22 10.15 19.47
C LEU A 248 -12.02 9.08 20.54
N GLU A 249 -10.80 8.98 21.11
CA GLU A 249 -10.49 8.00 22.16
C GLU A 249 -11.42 8.13 23.38
N ASP A 250 -11.79 9.36 23.74
CA ASP A 250 -12.67 9.67 24.87
C ASP A 250 -14.16 9.43 24.57
N GLY A 251 -14.54 9.16 23.33
CA GLY A 251 -15.92 8.82 22.93
C GLY A 251 -16.57 9.76 21.93
N GLY A 252 -15.87 10.80 21.46
CA GLY A 252 -16.36 11.73 20.46
C GLY A 252 -16.55 11.10 19.09
N GLY A 253 -17.50 11.64 18.31
CA GLY A 253 -17.71 11.28 16.91
C GLY A 253 -16.93 12.20 15.95
N LEU A 254 -16.47 11.66 14.82
CA LEU A 254 -15.84 12.44 13.76
C LEU A 254 -16.43 12.10 12.41
N ILE A 255 -16.85 13.12 11.66
CA ILE A 255 -17.25 12.96 10.26
C ILE A 255 -16.36 13.86 9.42
N MET A 256 -15.67 13.28 8.44
CA MET A 256 -14.81 14.04 7.55
C MET A 256 -15.09 13.75 6.10
N GLY A 257 -15.04 14.77 5.26
CA GLY A 257 -15.09 14.63 3.81
C GLY A 257 -13.94 15.34 3.13
N GLY A 258 -13.49 14.79 2.00
CA GLY A 258 -12.43 15.43 1.22
C GLY A 258 -11.68 14.45 0.32
N HIS A 259 -10.97 15.01 -0.64
CA HIS A 259 -10.34 14.24 -1.69
C HIS A 259 -8.85 14.58 -1.84
N SER A 260 -7.99 13.56 -1.75
CA SER A 260 -6.52 13.73 -1.82
C SER A 260 -5.99 13.75 -3.25
N TRP A 261 -6.75 13.26 -4.24
CA TRP A 261 -6.33 13.22 -5.64
C TRP A 261 -5.99 14.62 -6.18
N TYR A 262 -6.84 15.61 -5.91
CA TYR A 262 -6.61 16.98 -6.37
C TYR A 262 -5.45 17.64 -5.62
N TRP A 263 -5.38 17.40 -4.31
CA TRP A 263 -4.27 17.86 -3.46
C TRP A 263 -2.91 17.35 -3.96
N SER A 264 -2.86 16.11 -4.45
CA SER A 264 -1.64 15.50 -4.98
C SER A 264 -1.13 16.09 -6.30
N TYR A 265 -1.90 16.97 -6.96
CA TYR A 265 -1.39 17.70 -8.14
C TYR A 265 -0.33 18.73 -7.81
N SER A 266 -0.25 19.18 -6.56
CA SER A 266 0.67 20.24 -6.11
C SER A 266 1.53 19.83 -4.91
N ASN A 267 1.35 18.60 -4.41
CA ASN A 267 2.03 18.11 -3.21
C ASN A 267 2.38 16.63 -3.39
N ASP A 268 3.47 16.22 -2.78
CA ASP A 268 3.98 14.86 -2.84
C ASP A 268 3.57 14.05 -1.60
N ASP A 269 3.64 12.73 -1.76
CA ASP A 269 3.43 11.76 -0.68
C ASP A 269 2.09 11.96 0.07
N PRO A 270 0.96 11.82 -0.64
CA PRO A 270 -0.37 12.00 -0.05
C PRO A 270 -0.66 10.99 1.06
N ALA A 271 0.00 9.82 1.08
CA ALA A 271 -0.20 8.81 2.12
C ALA A 271 0.22 9.33 3.52
N HIS A 272 1.24 10.18 3.60
CA HIS A 272 1.70 10.78 4.85
C HIS A 272 1.29 12.24 5.03
N ASN A 273 1.32 13.03 3.95
CA ASN A 273 1.27 14.49 4.04
C ASN A 273 -0.12 15.09 3.80
N PHE A 274 -1.07 14.32 3.24
CA PHE A 274 -2.45 14.80 3.14
C PHE A 274 -3.01 14.99 4.56
N PRO A 275 -3.59 16.16 4.93
CA PRO A 275 -3.91 16.45 6.33
C PRO A 275 -4.78 15.38 7.00
N GLY A 276 -5.81 14.89 6.30
CA GLY A 276 -6.65 13.79 6.76
C GLY A 276 -5.94 12.46 7.00
N ASN A 277 -4.82 12.21 6.31
CA ASN A 277 -4.05 10.98 6.45
C ASN A 277 -3.08 11.01 7.65
N ARG A 278 -2.79 12.18 8.24
CA ARG A 278 -1.93 12.28 9.43
C ARG A 278 -2.53 11.62 10.67
N ILE A 279 -3.86 11.49 10.73
CA ILE A 279 -4.59 10.78 11.79
C ILE A 279 -4.98 9.35 11.39
N SER A 280 -4.64 8.90 10.19
CA SER A 280 -5.11 7.62 9.63
C SER A 280 -4.62 6.39 10.40
N GLU A 281 -3.46 6.45 11.07
CA GLU A 281 -2.97 5.37 11.93
C GLU A 281 -3.90 5.17 13.13
N ALA A 282 -4.38 6.26 13.73
CA ALA A 282 -5.30 6.19 14.85
C ALA A 282 -6.72 5.83 14.40
N THR A 283 -7.19 6.40 13.28
CA THR A 283 -8.57 6.23 12.83
C THR A 283 -8.82 4.98 12.00
N GLY A 284 -7.77 4.43 11.39
CA GLY A 284 -7.87 3.31 10.46
C GLY A 284 -8.43 3.67 9.08
N LEU A 285 -8.66 4.94 8.77
CA LEU A 285 -9.18 5.40 7.48
C LEU A 285 -8.11 6.17 6.71
N LEU A 286 -7.74 5.68 5.53
CA LEU A 286 -6.71 6.27 4.67
C LEU A 286 -7.31 6.77 3.35
N VAL A 287 -7.06 8.04 2.98
CA VAL A 287 -7.64 8.71 1.81
C VAL A 287 -6.71 8.58 0.60
N SER A 288 -7.11 7.75 -0.37
CA SER A 288 -6.32 7.46 -1.58
C SER A 288 -6.39 8.57 -2.62
N ASN A 289 -5.27 8.80 -3.31
CA ASN A 289 -5.19 9.79 -4.39
C ASN A 289 -5.65 9.26 -5.76
N GLN A 290 -6.19 8.04 -5.83
CA GLN A 290 -6.69 7.43 -7.07
C GLN A 290 -8.17 7.78 -7.27
N PRO A 291 -8.53 8.79 -8.07
CA PRO A 291 -9.91 9.26 -8.15
C PRO A 291 -10.85 8.19 -8.70
N THR A 292 -12.04 8.11 -8.13
CA THR A 292 -13.15 7.28 -8.60
C THR A 292 -14.45 8.08 -8.54
N SER A 293 -15.31 7.93 -9.55
CA SER A 293 -16.71 8.36 -9.44
C SER A 293 -17.55 7.71 -10.50
N GLN A 294 -18.50 6.93 -10.02
CA GLN A 294 -19.70 6.49 -10.69
C GLN A 294 -20.48 5.63 -9.70
N ASP A 295 -21.81 5.78 -9.71
CA ASP A 295 -22.77 4.86 -9.08
C ASP A 295 -22.36 4.43 -7.65
N VAL A 296 -22.41 5.36 -6.69
CA VAL A 296 -22.09 5.05 -5.29
C VAL A 296 -23.18 4.14 -4.74
N ASP A 297 -22.83 2.87 -4.52
CA ASP A 297 -23.74 1.83 -4.09
C ASP A 297 -23.63 1.59 -2.59
N PHE A 298 -24.77 1.64 -1.90
CA PHE A 298 -24.92 1.27 -0.50
C PHE A 298 -25.49 -0.16 -0.34
N ASP A 299 -25.92 -0.83 -1.40
CA ASP A 299 -26.48 -2.20 -1.38
C ASP A 299 -25.60 -3.18 -2.19
N TRP A 300 -24.28 -3.03 -2.05
CA TRP A 300 -23.27 -3.74 -2.84
C TRP A 300 -23.08 -5.22 -2.45
N GLY A 301 -23.94 -5.73 -1.56
CA GLY A 301 -23.97 -7.12 -1.09
C GLY A 301 -23.33 -7.38 0.27
N HIS A 302 -22.58 -6.42 0.83
CA HIS A 302 -22.08 -6.45 2.22
C HIS A 302 -21.32 -7.73 2.59
N GLN A 303 -20.49 -8.23 1.66
CA GLN A 303 -19.72 -9.47 1.89
C GLN A 303 -18.68 -9.25 3.02
N PRO A 304 -18.62 -10.12 4.05
CA PRO A 304 -17.69 -9.94 5.18
C PRO A 304 -16.21 -9.88 4.81
N LEU A 305 -15.82 -10.48 3.68
CA LEU A 305 -14.46 -10.46 3.14
C LEU A 305 -14.10 -9.15 2.42
N MET A 306 -15.03 -8.20 2.26
CA MET A 306 -14.72 -6.82 1.85
C MET A 306 -14.20 -5.96 3.00
N ILE A 307 -14.15 -6.49 4.23
CA ILE A 307 -13.46 -5.87 5.37
C ILE A 307 -12.00 -6.32 5.34
N PRO A 308 -11.01 -5.41 5.18
CA PRO A 308 -9.61 -5.79 4.96
C PRO A 308 -9.02 -6.72 6.03
N ARG A 309 -9.34 -6.49 7.30
CA ARG A 309 -8.93 -7.38 8.39
C ARG A 309 -9.42 -8.82 8.19
N ASN A 310 -10.67 -9.00 7.78
CA ASN A 310 -11.24 -10.34 7.55
C ASN A 310 -10.59 -11.01 6.34
N ALA A 311 -10.35 -10.26 5.26
CA ALA A 311 -9.63 -10.73 4.08
C ALA A 311 -8.21 -11.24 4.43
N ILE A 312 -7.45 -10.45 5.19
CA ILE A 312 -6.09 -10.80 5.63
C ILE A 312 -6.09 -12.04 6.53
N LEU A 313 -7.00 -12.11 7.50
CA LEU A 313 -7.12 -13.28 8.38
C LEU A 313 -7.53 -14.54 7.62
N ALA A 314 -8.38 -14.41 6.60
CA ALA A 314 -8.78 -15.52 5.75
C ALA A 314 -7.59 -16.09 4.96
N LEU A 315 -6.74 -15.20 4.42
CA LEU A 315 -5.49 -15.58 3.75
C LEU A 315 -4.50 -16.27 4.71
N GLN A 316 -4.28 -15.71 5.90
CA GLN A 316 -3.40 -16.29 6.92
C GLN A 316 -3.90 -17.64 7.45
N SER A 317 -5.22 -17.76 7.65
CA SER A 317 -5.84 -19.01 8.08
C SER A 317 -5.59 -20.11 7.04
N GLN A 318 -5.79 -19.81 5.76
CA GLN A 318 -5.51 -20.76 4.69
C GLN A 318 -4.03 -21.16 4.63
N SER A 319 -3.09 -20.20 4.71
CA SER A 319 -1.65 -20.48 4.61
C SER A 319 -1.11 -21.29 5.79
N THR A 320 -1.80 -21.29 6.92
CA THR A 320 -1.47 -22.07 8.13
C THR A 320 -2.24 -23.39 8.27
N GLY A 321 -2.93 -23.84 7.20
CA GLY A 321 -3.63 -25.13 7.17
C GLY A 321 -5.10 -25.07 7.59
N GLY A 322 -5.68 -23.87 7.64
CA GLY A 322 -7.11 -23.63 7.79
C GLY A 322 -7.93 -23.98 6.55
N PRO A 323 -9.22 -23.56 6.50
CA PRO A 323 -10.11 -23.85 5.37
C PRO A 323 -9.59 -23.26 4.06
N THR A 324 -9.77 -24.00 2.97
CA THR A 324 -9.49 -23.51 1.61
C THR A 324 -10.54 -22.47 1.21
N LEU A 325 -10.08 -21.35 0.68
CA LEU A 325 -10.89 -20.27 0.14
C LEU A 325 -11.51 -20.72 -1.18
N SER A 326 -12.79 -20.38 -1.36
CA SER A 326 -13.45 -20.58 -2.65
C SER A 326 -12.96 -19.56 -3.68
N ALA A 327 -13.26 -19.80 -4.95
CA ALA A 327 -12.96 -18.83 -6.01
C ALA A 327 -13.73 -17.51 -5.81
N GLU A 328 -14.96 -17.57 -5.27
CA GLU A 328 -15.76 -16.38 -4.95
C GLU A 328 -15.16 -15.59 -3.79
N ASP A 329 -14.74 -16.27 -2.72
CA ASP A 329 -14.07 -15.64 -1.58
C ASP A 329 -12.74 -14.98 -2.02
N SER A 330 -11.97 -15.67 -2.85
CA SER A 330 -10.69 -15.17 -3.36
C SER A 330 -10.90 -13.95 -4.27
N GLY A 331 -11.91 -13.96 -5.13
CA GLY A 331 -12.27 -12.79 -5.94
C GLY A 331 -12.73 -11.61 -5.08
N THR A 332 -13.47 -11.87 -4.00
CA THR A 332 -13.86 -10.82 -3.03
C THR A 332 -12.64 -10.23 -2.33
N ILE A 333 -11.71 -11.08 -1.89
CA ILE A 333 -10.45 -10.65 -1.27
C ILE A 333 -9.60 -9.82 -2.24
N TYR A 334 -9.55 -10.20 -3.52
CA TYR A 334 -8.86 -9.44 -4.55
C TYR A 334 -9.41 -8.02 -4.68
N LEU A 335 -10.74 -7.88 -4.81
CA LEU A 335 -11.41 -6.58 -4.88
C LEU A 335 -11.17 -5.74 -3.62
N CYS A 336 -11.22 -6.38 -2.45
CA CYS A 336 -10.98 -5.73 -1.17
C CYS A 336 -9.56 -5.17 -1.08
N LEU A 337 -8.53 -5.99 -1.33
CA LEU A 337 -7.14 -5.64 -1.01
C LEU A 337 -6.41 -4.88 -2.13
N SER A 338 -6.80 -5.01 -3.40
CA SER A 338 -6.14 -4.34 -4.53
C SER A 338 -5.97 -2.82 -4.35
N PRO A 339 -7.01 -2.03 -3.95
CA PRO A 339 -6.84 -0.60 -3.72
C PRO A 339 -6.00 -0.28 -2.47
N LEU A 340 -5.90 -1.19 -1.49
CA LEU A 340 -5.03 -1.00 -0.31
C LEU A 340 -3.57 -1.26 -0.67
N VAL A 341 -3.28 -2.37 -1.33
CA VAL A 341 -1.92 -2.79 -1.71
C VAL A 341 -1.26 -1.80 -2.68
N SER A 342 -2.06 -1.06 -3.46
CA SER A 342 -1.56 -0.02 -4.37
C SER A 342 -1.27 1.34 -3.73
N PHE A 343 -1.73 1.60 -2.49
CA PHE A 343 -1.65 2.93 -1.89
C PHE A 343 -1.09 2.96 -0.45
N VAL A 344 -1.29 1.91 0.35
CA VAL A 344 -0.85 1.87 1.75
C VAL A 344 0.69 1.90 1.82
N PRO A 345 1.30 2.87 2.52
CA PRO A 345 2.76 2.99 2.55
C PRO A 345 3.39 1.87 3.38
N HIS A 346 4.67 1.56 3.13
CA HIS A 346 5.36 0.41 3.76
C HIS A 346 5.39 0.46 5.29
N ASP A 347 5.53 1.66 5.83
CA ASP A 347 5.61 1.97 7.25
C ASP A 347 4.24 2.07 7.92
N TYR A 348 3.13 1.89 7.19
CA TYR A 348 1.80 1.82 7.80
C TYR A 348 1.72 0.62 8.77
N PRO A 349 1.47 0.83 10.07
CA PRO A 349 1.57 -0.23 11.06
C PRO A 349 0.57 -1.36 10.83
N GLY A 350 1.02 -2.61 11.01
CA GLY A 350 0.19 -3.80 11.03
C GLY A 350 -0.30 -4.34 9.67
N PHE A 351 -0.37 -3.50 8.63
CA PHE A 351 -0.90 -3.91 7.32
C PHE A 351 0.02 -4.89 6.57
N TRP A 352 1.23 -4.45 6.22
CA TRP A 352 2.17 -5.24 5.42
C TRP A 352 2.74 -6.50 6.07
N PRO A 353 3.02 -6.54 7.40
CA PRO A 353 3.57 -7.75 8.03
C PRO A 353 2.73 -9.01 7.81
N SER A 354 1.40 -8.89 7.85
CA SER A 354 0.47 -10.01 7.68
C SER A 354 0.45 -10.52 6.23
N LEU A 355 0.49 -9.60 5.26
CA LEU A 355 0.57 -9.95 3.84
C LEU A 355 1.92 -10.58 3.47
N HIS A 356 3.00 -10.08 4.07
CA HIS A 356 4.33 -10.65 3.92
C HIS A 356 4.43 -12.07 4.51
N GLU A 357 3.79 -12.33 5.65
CA GLU A 357 3.67 -13.67 6.22
C GLU A 357 2.91 -14.61 5.27
N PHE A 358 1.77 -14.15 4.73
CA PHE A 358 1.00 -14.91 3.74
C PHE A 358 1.85 -15.28 2.51
N ALA A 359 2.54 -14.31 1.88
CA ALA A 359 3.38 -14.56 0.71
C ALA A 359 4.49 -15.60 0.99
N ASN A 360 5.13 -15.51 2.16
CA ASN A 360 6.19 -16.46 2.53
C ASN A 360 5.67 -17.87 2.84
N GLN A 361 4.48 -18.00 3.44
CA GLN A 361 3.90 -19.30 3.76
C GLN A 361 3.28 -19.98 2.55
N SER A 362 2.62 -19.21 1.67
CA SER A 362 2.03 -19.70 0.42
C SER A 362 3.07 -20.00 -0.65
N GLY A 363 4.24 -19.38 -0.55
CA GLY A 363 5.25 -19.38 -1.61
C GLY A 363 4.98 -18.28 -2.63
N TRP A 364 6.05 -17.85 -3.31
CA TRP A 364 5.99 -16.79 -4.30
C TRP A 364 5.60 -17.33 -5.68
N SER A 365 4.75 -16.60 -6.38
CA SER A 365 4.19 -16.99 -7.66
C SER A 365 5.24 -16.98 -8.78
N VAL A 366 5.13 -17.95 -9.69
CA VAL A 366 5.99 -18.04 -10.88
C VAL A 366 5.12 -17.91 -12.13
N ILE A 367 5.31 -16.82 -12.88
CA ILE A 367 4.70 -16.65 -14.19
C ILE A 367 5.63 -17.28 -15.22
N GLU A 368 5.34 -18.53 -15.59
CA GLU A 368 6.14 -19.25 -16.58
C GLU A 368 6.04 -18.61 -17.97
N ALA A 369 7.17 -18.30 -18.58
CA ALA A 369 7.26 -17.69 -19.91
C ALA A 369 6.67 -18.59 -21.02
N SER A 370 6.57 -19.90 -20.77
CA SER A 370 6.10 -20.89 -21.76
C SER A 370 4.60 -21.20 -21.70
N SER A 371 3.95 -20.94 -20.56
CA SER A 371 2.56 -21.30 -20.32
C SER A 371 1.69 -20.10 -19.92
N GLY A 372 2.28 -19.10 -19.28
CA GLY A 372 1.62 -17.89 -18.79
C GLY A 372 0.60 -18.14 -17.67
N HIS A 373 0.02 -17.06 -17.17
CA HIS A 373 -1.03 -17.05 -16.16
C HIS A 373 -2.28 -16.32 -16.67
N GLU A 374 -3.46 -16.92 -16.53
CA GLU A 374 -4.74 -16.34 -16.97
C GLU A 374 -5.52 -15.86 -15.75
N PHE A 375 -5.78 -14.55 -15.67
CA PHE A 375 -6.53 -13.95 -14.57
C PHE A 375 -7.97 -14.49 -14.54
N GLY A 376 -8.48 -14.76 -13.35
CA GLY A 376 -9.80 -15.35 -13.12
C GLY A 376 -9.84 -16.88 -13.26
N LEU A 377 -8.78 -17.54 -13.73
CA LEU A 377 -8.72 -19.00 -13.78
C LEU A 377 -8.46 -19.60 -12.39
N ASP A 378 -7.54 -18.99 -11.63
CA ASP A 378 -7.26 -19.31 -10.23
C ASP A 378 -7.22 -18.01 -9.42
N ALA A 379 -8.38 -17.66 -8.85
CA ALA A 379 -8.57 -16.43 -8.11
C ALA A 379 -7.65 -16.31 -6.88
N LEU A 380 -7.17 -17.42 -6.31
CA LEU A 380 -6.22 -17.36 -5.20
C LEU A 380 -4.82 -16.99 -5.68
N VAL A 381 -4.39 -17.52 -6.84
CA VAL A 381 -3.13 -17.11 -7.47
C VAL A 381 -3.18 -15.64 -7.88
N ASP A 382 -4.32 -15.15 -8.36
CA ASP A 382 -4.52 -13.72 -8.66
C ASP A 382 -4.29 -12.84 -7.42
N VAL A 383 -4.81 -13.27 -6.25
CA VAL A 383 -4.56 -12.60 -4.96
C VAL A 383 -3.08 -12.63 -4.60
N SER A 384 -2.41 -13.78 -4.75
CA SER A 384 -0.97 -13.88 -4.48
C SER A 384 -0.16 -12.93 -5.36
N ILE A 385 -0.40 -12.90 -6.68
CA ILE A 385 0.29 -12.00 -7.62
C ILE A 385 0.09 -10.52 -7.23
N MET A 386 -1.15 -10.14 -6.86
CA MET A 386 -1.47 -8.79 -6.41
C MET A 386 -0.71 -8.42 -5.12
N VAL A 387 -0.74 -9.29 -4.11
CA VAL A 387 -0.03 -9.06 -2.83
C VAL A 387 1.48 -8.99 -3.04
N GLU A 388 2.04 -9.94 -3.79
CA GLU A 388 3.46 -10.02 -4.12
C GLU A 388 3.93 -8.76 -4.84
N SER A 389 3.13 -8.26 -5.80
CA SER A 389 3.46 -7.02 -6.52
C SER A 389 3.50 -5.80 -5.62
N GLY A 390 2.58 -5.69 -4.66
CA GLY A 390 2.62 -4.61 -3.68
C GLY A 390 3.83 -4.72 -2.78
N LEU A 391 4.11 -5.90 -2.24
CA LEU A 391 5.29 -6.12 -1.38
C LEU A 391 6.58 -5.72 -2.09
N VAL A 392 6.82 -6.19 -3.31
CA VAL A 392 8.09 -5.88 -4.01
C VAL A 392 8.20 -4.44 -4.48
N SER A 393 7.08 -3.70 -4.60
CA SER A 393 7.08 -2.29 -5.00
C SER A 393 7.39 -1.35 -3.82
N ILE A 394 6.94 -1.70 -2.62
CA ILE A 394 7.06 -0.88 -1.40
C ILE A 394 8.23 -1.26 -0.50
N LEU A 395 8.69 -2.52 -0.53
CA LEU A 395 9.76 -2.97 0.38
C LEU A 395 11.06 -2.19 0.16
N PRO A 396 11.72 -1.77 1.25
CA PRO A 396 13.09 -1.24 1.22
C PRO A 396 14.04 -2.20 0.49
N PRO A 397 15.02 -1.69 -0.28
CA PRO A 397 15.91 -2.53 -1.09
C PRO A 397 16.67 -3.62 -0.32
N ASP A 398 17.02 -3.38 0.93
CA ASP A 398 17.70 -4.33 1.82
C ASP A 398 16.79 -5.43 2.35
N MET A 399 15.47 -5.29 2.20
CA MET A 399 14.45 -6.28 2.55
C MET A 399 13.81 -6.93 1.32
N LEU A 400 14.30 -6.64 0.10
CA LEU A 400 13.72 -7.21 -1.10
C LEU A 400 13.97 -8.73 -1.18
N PRO A 401 12.93 -9.52 -1.48
CA PRO A 401 13.12 -10.92 -1.80
C PRO A 401 13.69 -11.07 -3.22
N VAL A 402 14.29 -12.24 -3.48
CA VAL A 402 14.60 -12.67 -4.85
C VAL A 402 13.35 -13.32 -5.44
N HIS A 403 12.54 -12.56 -6.17
CA HIS A 403 11.26 -13.06 -6.68
C HIS A 403 11.48 -14.16 -7.73
N PRO A 404 10.89 -15.37 -7.60
CA PRO A 404 11.27 -16.51 -8.43
C PRO A 404 10.96 -16.32 -9.92
N SER A 405 9.92 -15.55 -10.27
CA SER A 405 9.61 -15.19 -11.67
C SER A 405 10.78 -14.50 -12.41
N HIS A 406 11.80 -13.95 -11.73
CA HIS A 406 12.99 -13.42 -12.41
C HIS A 406 13.71 -14.47 -13.27
N GLN A 407 13.60 -15.75 -12.94
CA GLN A 407 14.18 -16.85 -13.71
C GLN A 407 13.53 -16.99 -15.09
N GLU A 408 12.25 -16.67 -15.19
CA GLU A 408 11.48 -16.69 -16.44
C GLU A 408 11.67 -15.38 -17.21
N PHE A 409 11.53 -14.25 -16.53
CA PHE A 409 11.75 -12.92 -17.10
C PHE A 409 11.98 -11.89 -15.97
N PRO A 410 12.97 -10.99 -16.03
CA PRO A 410 13.83 -10.67 -17.18
C PRO A 410 15.02 -11.63 -17.38
N GLY A 411 15.23 -12.60 -16.49
CA GLY A 411 16.27 -13.61 -16.60
C GLY A 411 17.22 -13.64 -15.39
N PRO A 412 17.95 -14.76 -15.20
CA PRO A 412 18.82 -14.94 -14.04
C PRO A 412 20.15 -14.21 -14.15
N VAL A 413 20.63 -13.70 -13.02
CA VAL A 413 22.02 -13.23 -12.88
C VAL A 413 22.83 -14.30 -12.17
N SER A 414 23.94 -14.73 -12.77
CA SER A 414 24.82 -15.71 -12.12
C SER A 414 25.35 -15.19 -10.79
N PRO A 415 25.21 -15.93 -9.67
CA PRO A 415 25.79 -15.54 -8.38
C PRO A 415 27.31 -15.40 -8.40
N ALA A 416 27.99 -15.98 -9.41
CA ALA A 416 29.43 -15.85 -9.61
C ALA A 416 29.84 -14.55 -10.32
N SER A 417 28.88 -13.78 -10.86
CA SER A 417 29.17 -12.48 -11.49
C SER A 417 29.76 -11.53 -10.43
N PRO A 418 30.87 -10.84 -10.74
CA PRO A 418 31.49 -9.93 -9.79
C PRO A 418 30.58 -8.73 -9.52
N ARG A 419 30.38 -8.41 -8.25
CA ARG A 419 29.77 -7.15 -7.83
C ARG A 419 30.85 -6.08 -7.87
N VAL A 420 30.63 -5.04 -8.65
CA VAL A 420 31.62 -4.02 -8.93
C VAL A 420 31.33 -2.72 -8.19
N GLN A 421 32.40 -1.94 -8.03
CA GLN A 421 32.33 -0.52 -7.73
C GLN A 421 32.66 0.24 -9.01
N SER A 422 31.75 1.09 -9.46
CA SER A 422 31.88 1.81 -10.73
C SER A 422 31.59 3.29 -10.52
N ASN A 423 32.47 4.16 -11.02
CA ASN A 423 32.26 5.59 -11.01
C ASN A 423 32.02 6.06 -12.44
N LEU A 424 30.81 6.56 -12.69
CA LEU A 424 30.36 6.98 -14.02
C LEU A 424 30.24 8.50 -14.07
N THR A 425 30.67 9.07 -15.18
CA THR A 425 30.45 10.48 -15.51
C THR A 425 29.42 10.56 -16.62
N PHE A 426 28.45 11.45 -16.45
CA PHE A 426 27.39 11.70 -17.43
C PHE A 426 27.57 13.11 -17.96
N ASP A 427 27.40 13.29 -19.26
CA ASP A 427 27.33 14.59 -19.93
C ASP A 427 26.17 14.55 -20.92
N SER A 428 24.98 14.95 -20.46
CA SER A 428 23.74 14.81 -21.24
C SER A 428 22.89 16.06 -21.16
N ASN A 429 22.77 16.74 -22.31
CA ASN A 429 21.88 17.89 -22.49
C ASN A 429 20.53 17.49 -23.12
N GLN A 430 20.18 16.20 -23.07
CA GLN A 430 18.91 15.72 -23.61
C GLN A 430 17.73 16.36 -22.88
N THR A 431 16.66 16.67 -23.62
CA THR A 431 15.38 17.19 -23.12
C THR A 431 14.23 16.37 -23.68
N GLY A 432 13.07 16.37 -23.02
CA GLY A 432 11.89 15.72 -23.58
C GLY A 432 11.41 16.39 -24.88
N LEU A 433 10.59 15.66 -25.64
CA LEU A 433 9.98 16.16 -26.87
C LEU A 433 8.88 17.21 -26.57
N PRO A 434 8.49 17.99 -27.59
CA PRO A 434 7.26 18.78 -27.56
C PRO A 434 6.03 17.91 -27.29
N ARG A 435 5.04 18.45 -26.56
CA ARG A 435 3.85 17.69 -26.11
C ARG A 435 3.00 17.15 -27.27
N GLU A 436 3.16 17.73 -28.45
CA GLU A 436 2.49 17.36 -29.69
C GLU A 436 2.91 15.95 -30.19
N PHE A 437 4.06 15.45 -29.76
CA PHE A 437 4.53 14.09 -30.05
C PHE A 437 3.89 13.05 -29.11
N GLY A 438 2.59 13.18 -28.85
CA GLY A 438 1.85 12.44 -27.83
C GLY A 438 2.16 10.92 -27.76
N PRO A 439 2.05 10.16 -28.86
CA PRO A 439 2.31 8.73 -28.86
C PRO A 439 3.75 8.34 -28.47
N ALA A 440 4.74 9.22 -28.67
CA ALA A 440 6.14 8.98 -28.33
C ALA A 440 6.43 9.20 -26.84
N ASN A 441 5.41 9.44 -26.02
CA ASN A 441 5.55 9.81 -24.61
C ASN A 441 6.55 10.97 -24.42
N PRO A 442 6.21 12.19 -24.88
CA PRO A 442 7.17 13.26 -25.09
C PRO A 442 7.73 13.83 -23.79
N ARG A 443 7.04 13.62 -22.67
CA ARG A 443 7.43 14.07 -21.33
C ARG A 443 7.83 12.91 -20.42
N ALA A 444 8.27 11.78 -20.99
CA ALA A 444 8.90 10.72 -20.21
C ALA A 444 10.22 11.20 -19.58
N MET A 445 10.58 10.62 -18.44
CA MET A 445 11.91 10.77 -17.87
C MET A 445 12.96 10.25 -18.87
N ILE A 446 14.06 10.98 -19.02
CA ILE A 446 15.13 10.60 -19.94
C ILE A 446 16.05 9.62 -19.24
N LEU A 447 16.13 8.40 -19.76
CA LEU A 447 16.95 7.34 -19.22
C LEU A 447 18.39 7.44 -19.76
N HIS A 448 19.34 7.57 -18.84
CA HIS A 448 20.77 7.59 -19.12
C HIS A 448 21.37 6.23 -18.73
N SER A 449 21.84 5.50 -19.73
CA SER A 449 22.41 4.16 -19.59
C SER A 449 23.67 4.17 -18.72
N THR A 450 23.76 3.23 -17.79
CA THR A 450 24.91 3.09 -16.89
C THR A 450 25.86 1.95 -17.29
N GLY A 451 25.37 1.01 -18.11
CA GLY A 451 26.08 -0.26 -18.35
C GLY A 451 26.14 -1.16 -17.11
N LEU A 452 25.30 -0.92 -16.10
CA LEU A 452 25.21 -1.68 -14.86
C LEU A 452 23.86 -2.36 -14.73
N TYR A 453 23.84 -3.48 -14.02
CA TYR A 453 22.67 -4.32 -13.77
C TYR A 453 22.56 -4.61 -12.27
N ALA A 454 21.37 -4.40 -11.70
CA ALA A 454 21.08 -4.79 -10.33
C ALA A 454 20.71 -6.29 -10.29
N PRO A 455 21.42 -7.13 -9.52
CA PRO A 455 21.01 -8.51 -9.34
C PRO A 455 19.62 -8.59 -8.68
N PRO A 456 18.80 -9.62 -8.99
CA PRO A 456 17.49 -9.79 -8.40
C PRO A 456 17.55 -9.83 -6.87
N GLY A 457 16.76 -8.99 -6.20
CA GLY A 457 16.67 -8.89 -4.75
C GLY A 457 17.91 -8.33 -4.04
N GLU A 458 18.97 -7.95 -4.76
CA GLU A 458 20.16 -7.36 -4.15
C GLU A 458 20.09 -5.83 -4.14
N ALA A 459 20.56 -5.24 -3.04
CA ALA A 459 20.70 -3.80 -2.88
C ALA A 459 21.96 -3.27 -3.59
N VAL A 460 21.82 -2.15 -4.30
CA VAL A 460 22.91 -1.39 -4.92
C VAL A 460 22.99 -0.03 -4.24
N SER A 461 24.14 0.29 -3.67
CA SER A 461 24.42 1.60 -3.08
C SER A 461 24.88 2.57 -4.16
N ILE A 462 24.37 3.80 -4.10
CA ILE A 462 24.66 4.86 -5.06
C ILE A 462 25.04 6.13 -4.31
N SER A 463 26.15 6.75 -4.71
CA SER A 463 26.55 8.08 -4.27
C SER A 463 26.44 9.07 -5.44
N VAL A 464 25.86 10.23 -5.18
CA VAL A 464 25.61 11.28 -6.17
C VAL A 464 25.97 12.66 -5.61
N PRO A 465 26.26 13.66 -6.47
CA PRO A 465 26.51 15.01 -6.00
C PRO A 465 25.25 15.66 -5.44
N GLN A 466 25.44 16.57 -4.47
CA GLN A 466 24.37 17.34 -3.83
C GLN A 466 23.42 18.05 -4.82
N ALA A 467 23.91 18.39 -6.02
CA ALA A 467 23.11 19.07 -7.03
C ALA A 467 21.96 18.22 -7.61
N LEU A 468 22.00 16.88 -7.47
CA LEU A 468 20.93 15.98 -7.91
C LEU A 468 19.86 15.73 -6.83
N VAL A 469 20.15 16.09 -5.58
CA VAL A 469 19.22 15.89 -4.47
C VAL A 469 18.01 16.80 -4.65
N ASP A 470 16.82 16.21 -4.62
CA ASP A 470 15.52 16.86 -4.81
C ASP A 470 15.39 17.62 -6.16
N SER A 471 16.24 17.28 -7.14
CA SER A 471 16.21 17.91 -8.47
C SER A 471 15.18 17.27 -9.41
N GLY A 472 14.41 16.29 -8.92
CA GLY A 472 13.54 15.43 -9.72
C GLY A 472 14.26 14.29 -10.45
N VAL A 473 15.59 14.19 -10.34
CA VAL A 473 16.34 13.04 -10.88
C VAL A 473 16.00 11.79 -10.07
N ALA A 474 15.91 10.66 -10.77
CA ALA A 474 15.63 9.36 -10.18
C ALA A 474 16.65 8.31 -10.62
N VAL A 475 16.69 7.19 -9.91
CA VAL A 475 17.34 5.95 -10.35
C VAL A 475 16.26 4.95 -10.70
N GLN A 476 16.29 4.41 -11.92
CA GLN A 476 15.38 3.35 -12.36
C GLN A 476 16.13 2.02 -12.47
N VAL A 477 15.49 0.94 -12.01
CA VAL A 477 15.98 -0.43 -12.11
C VAL A 477 14.98 -1.26 -12.90
N GLY A 478 15.36 -1.67 -14.10
CA GLY A 478 14.51 -2.33 -15.10
C GLY A 478 14.18 -1.43 -16.29
N ILE A 479 13.98 -2.03 -17.46
CA ILE A 479 13.68 -1.34 -18.74
C ILE A 479 12.27 -1.65 -19.28
N HIS A 480 11.60 -2.65 -18.73
CA HIS A 480 10.29 -3.15 -19.17
C HIS A 480 9.14 -2.41 -18.47
N ASP A 481 8.95 -1.13 -18.83
CA ASP A 481 8.05 -0.20 -18.13
C ASP A 481 6.55 -0.45 -18.36
N ASP A 482 6.20 -1.30 -19.32
CA ASP A 482 4.84 -1.80 -19.51
C ASP A 482 4.32 -2.59 -18.30
N THR A 483 3.15 -2.19 -17.80
CA THR A 483 2.36 -2.99 -16.84
C THR A 483 1.38 -3.90 -17.57
N LEU A 484 1.10 -5.09 -17.00
CA LEU A 484 0.24 -6.09 -17.65
C LEU A 484 -1.08 -6.38 -16.92
N TRP A 485 -1.44 -5.59 -15.90
CA TRP A 485 -2.65 -5.80 -15.09
C TRP A 485 -3.97 -5.75 -15.88
N HIS A 486 -3.99 -5.08 -17.04
CA HIS A 486 -5.15 -4.99 -17.92
C HIS A 486 -5.27 -6.16 -18.91
N LYS A 487 -4.32 -7.10 -18.91
CA LYS A 487 -4.36 -8.27 -19.79
C LYS A 487 -5.18 -9.38 -19.13
N GLU A 488 -5.91 -10.14 -19.94
CA GLU A 488 -6.56 -11.38 -19.48
C GLU A 488 -5.55 -12.47 -19.15
N LYS A 489 -4.44 -12.52 -19.90
CA LYS A 489 -3.36 -13.48 -19.72
C LYS A 489 -1.99 -12.82 -19.76
N ILE A 490 -1.13 -13.17 -18.81
CA ILE A 490 0.24 -12.66 -18.65
C ILE A 490 1.30 -13.74 -18.89
N TRP A 491 2.46 -13.36 -19.42
CA TRP A 491 3.60 -14.24 -19.74
C TRP A 491 4.88 -13.85 -19.01
N ARG A 492 4.79 -12.81 -18.17
CA ARG A 492 5.78 -12.41 -17.17
C ARG A 492 5.05 -11.75 -16.01
N PHE A 493 5.76 -11.51 -14.91
CA PHE A 493 5.19 -10.79 -13.78
C PHE A 493 4.69 -9.39 -14.20
N PRO A 494 3.52 -8.91 -13.72
CA PRO A 494 2.86 -7.74 -14.31
C PRO A 494 3.65 -6.43 -14.24
N SER A 495 4.47 -6.24 -13.21
CA SER A 495 5.25 -5.01 -12.99
C SER A 495 6.62 -5.36 -12.42
N ILE A 496 7.67 -5.04 -13.19
CA ILE A 496 9.05 -5.49 -12.90
C ILE A 496 10.06 -4.34 -12.96
N VAL A 497 9.59 -3.09 -12.86
CA VAL A 497 10.42 -1.87 -12.83
C VAL A 497 10.23 -1.17 -11.49
N ARG A 498 11.33 -0.65 -10.92
CA ARG A 498 11.28 0.22 -9.74
C ARG A 498 12.05 1.51 -9.99
N THR A 499 11.52 2.61 -9.47
CA THR A 499 12.10 3.95 -9.61
C THR A 499 12.22 4.61 -8.24
N TYR A 500 13.37 5.23 -7.98
CA TYR A 500 13.73 5.85 -6.71
C TYR A 500 14.12 7.30 -6.96
N LEU A 501 13.38 8.26 -6.39
CA LEU A 501 13.77 9.66 -6.45
C LEU A 501 15.06 9.89 -5.66
N VAL A 502 15.94 10.75 -6.17
CA VAL A 502 17.18 11.12 -5.49
C VAL A 502 16.87 12.18 -4.42
N THR A 503 16.61 11.74 -3.19
CA THR A 503 16.30 12.61 -2.04
C THR A 503 17.48 12.80 -1.08
N SER A 504 18.59 12.12 -1.32
CA SER A 504 19.83 12.30 -0.57
C SER A 504 21.05 11.94 -1.43
N THR A 505 22.24 12.33 -0.98
CA THR A 505 23.50 12.04 -1.71
C THR A 505 23.89 10.58 -1.68
N GLU A 506 23.34 9.80 -0.75
CA GLU A 506 23.59 8.37 -0.59
C GLU A 506 22.25 7.64 -0.59
N LEU A 507 21.97 6.89 -1.65
CA LEU A 507 20.73 6.13 -1.77
C LEU A 507 21.02 4.66 -2.04
N VAL A 508 20.09 3.81 -1.62
CA VAL A 508 20.11 2.39 -1.90
C VAL A 508 18.94 2.09 -2.81
N VAL A 509 19.17 1.31 -3.85
CA VAL A 509 18.14 0.87 -4.81
C VAL A 509 18.18 -0.63 -4.98
N GLY A 510 17.09 -1.21 -5.47
CA GLY A 510 17.03 -2.65 -5.76
C GLY A 510 15.77 -2.99 -6.54
N ASN A 511 15.68 -4.22 -7.03
CA ASN A 511 14.48 -4.73 -7.68
C ASN A 511 14.41 -6.24 -7.44
N ALA A 512 13.26 -6.76 -6.99
CA ALA A 512 13.08 -8.19 -6.71
C ALA A 512 13.29 -9.07 -7.95
N PHE A 513 13.15 -8.50 -9.15
CA PHE A 513 13.39 -9.15 -10.44
C PHE A 513 14.76 -8.84 -11.04
N GLY A 514 15.50 -7.90 -10.46
CA GLY A 514 16.72 -7.33 -11.03
C GLY A 514 16.43 -6.43 -12.24
N GLY A 515 17.48 -5.96 -12.91
CA GLY A 515 17.32 -5.19 -14.14
C GLY A 515 18.49 -4.24 -14.43
N PRO A 516 18.59 -3.71 -15.66
CA PRO A 516 19.52 -2.62 -15.97
C PRO A 516 19.23 -1.38 -15.12
N ILE A 517 20.28 -0.67 -14.72
CA ILE A 517 20.20 0.54 -13.88
C ILE A 517 20.32 1.77 -14.77
N PHE A 518 19.47 2.77 -14.55
CA PHE A 518 19.50 4.05 -15.25
C PHE A 518 19.51 5.20 -14.25
N LEU A 519 20.25 6.26 -14.55
CA LEU A 519 19.90 7.59 -14.05
C LEU A 519 18.80 8.15 -14.94
N ALA A 520 17.73 8.69 -14.35
CA ALA A 520 16.58 9.20 -15.07
C ALA A 520 16.42 10.69 -14.76
N SER A 521 16.47 11.56 -15.77
CA SER A 521 16.31 13.02 -15.59
C SER A 521 14.95 13.52 -16.06
N PRO A 522 14.37 14.54 -15.40
CA PRO A 522 13.14 15.17 -15.86
C PRO A 522 13.26 15.73 -17.28
N PRO A 523 12.19 15.68 -18.09
CA PRO A 523 12.24 16.13 -19.48
C PRO A 523 12.37 17.66 -19.62
N GLU A 524 12.12 18.44 -18.57
CA GLU A 524 12.35 19.88 -18.49
C GLU A 524 13.74 20.25 -17.95
N ALA A 525 14.45 19.30 -17.33
CA ALA A 525 15.70 19.54 -16.59
C ALA A 525 16.77 18.51 -17.01
N PRO A 526 17.59 18.84 -18.04
CA PRO A 526 18.68 17.99 -18.48
C PRO A 526 19.64 17.64 -17.34
N LEU A 527 20.20 16.43 -17.39
CA LEU A 527 21.14 15.95 -16.38
C LEU A 527 22.43 16.79 -16.33
N GLY A 528 22.89 17.30 -17.48
CA GLY A 528 24.13 18.05 -17.62
C GLY A 528 25.36 17.20 -17.32
N LEU A 529 26.47 17.87 -16.99
CA LEU A 529 27.71 17.23 -16.54
C LEU A 529 27.58 16.86 -15.05
N THR A 530 27.57 15.56 -14.75
CA THR A 530 27.48 15.04 -13.38
C THR A 530 28.20 13.71 -13.23
N TRP A 531 28.21 13.15 -12.03
CA TRP A 531 28.77 11.83 -11.74
C TRP A 531 27.85 11.03 -10.83
N ALA A 532 27.99 9.71 -10.86
CA ALA A 532 27.40 8.82 -9.88
C ALA A 532 28.32 7.62 -9.65
N GLU A 533 28.46 7.22 -8.39
CA GLU A 533 29.23 6.05 -7.98
C GLU A 533 28.27 4.95 -7.55
N PHE A 534 28.47 3.75 -8.07
CA PHE A 534 27.62 2.57 -7.83
C PHE A 534 28.46 1.49 -7.16
N SER A 535 27.89 0.81 -6.16
CA SER A 535 28.50 -0.33 -5.48
C SER A 535 27.48 -1.45 -5.31
N GLY A 536 27.85 -2.66 -5.71
CA GLY A 536 26.99 -3.85 -5.61
C GLY A 536 26.30 -4.26 -6.92
N ALA A 537 26.48 -3.50 -8.00
CA ALA A 537 25.94 -3.84 -9.32
C ALA A 537 26.84 -4.82 -10.08
N VAL A 538 26.33 -5.39 -11.18
CA VAL A 538 27.08 -6.23 -12.14
C VAL A 538 27.20 -5.49 -13.46
N GLU A 539 28.34 -5.62 -14.15
CA GLU A 539 28.50 -5.00 -15.47
C GLU A 539 27.62 -5.69 -16.54
N ALA A 540 26.91 -4.90 -17.33
CA ALA A 540 26.13 -5.34 -18.48
C ALA A 540 26.90 -5.19 -19.80
N PRO A 541 26.58 -5.97 -20.85
CA PRO A 541 27.07 -5.68 -22.19
C PRO A 541 26.51 -4.35 -22.67
N ILE A 542 27.41 -3.43 -23.02
CA ILE A 542 27.04 -2.12 -23.57
C ILE A 542 27.98 -1.76 -24.72
N TYR A 543 27.41 -1.44 -25.87
CA TYR A 543 28.12 -0.91 -27.03
C TYR A 543 27.64 0.51 -27.30
N HIS A 544 28.59 1.43 -27.44
CA HIS A 544 28.37 2.80 -27.88
C HIS A 544 29.07 3.01 -29.21
N HIS A 545 28.31 3.22 -30.27
CA HIS A 545 28.80 3.43 -31.62
C HIS A 545 29.75 4.63 -31.67
N GLY A 546 30.91 4.45 -32.32
CA GLY A 546 31.98 5.45 -32.38
C GLY A 546 32.85 5.58 -31.12
N ALA A 547 32.42 5.03 -29.97
CA ALA A 547 33.17 5.10 -28.71
C ALA A 547 33.75 3.75 -28.26
N THR A 548 33.01 2.65 -28.46
CA THR A 548 33.44 1.30 -28.05
C THR A 548 34.36 0.71 -29.11
N SER A 549 35.57 0.32 -28.72
CA SER A 549 36.50 -0.33 -29.65
C SER A 549 36.06 -1.77 -29.96
N HIS A 550 36.33 -2.25 -31.17
CA HIS A 550 36.04 -3.64 -31.56
C HIS A 550 36.67 -4.66 -30.60
N SER A 551 37.92 -4.43 -30.15
CA SER A 551 38.58 -5.32 -29.18
C SER A 551 37.90 -5.35 -27.82
N ASP A 552 37.38 -4.20 -27.36
CA ASP A 552 36.64 -4.14 -26.08
C ASP A 552 35.29 -4.82 -26.24
N TRP A 553 34.60 -4.59 -27.36
CA TRP A 553 33.29 -5.20 -27.64
C TRP A 553 33.32 -6.73 -27.59
N LEU A 554 34.33 -7.37 -28.19
CA LEU A 554 34.49 -8.83 -28.14
C LEU A 554 34.59 -9.39 -26.71
N VAL A 555 35.02 -8.56 -25.74
CA VAL A 555 35.02 -8.89 -24.31
C VAL A 555 33.68 -8.53 -23.67
N ILE A 556 33.19 -7.31 -23.90
CA ILE A 556 31.98 -6.75 -23.27
C ILE A 556 30.73 -7.57 -23.59
N ARG A 557 30.56 -7.99 -24.84
CA ARG A 557 29.41 -8.82 -25.28
C ARG A 557 29.26 -10.12 -24.49
N ASN A 558 30.34 -10.56 -23.83
CA ASN A 558 30.38 -11.81 -23.09
C ASN A 558 30.01 -11.69 -21.60
N ARG A 559 29.69 -10.50 -21.09
CA ARG A 559 29.25 -10.30 -19.69
C ARG A 559 27.95 -11.06 -19.39
N SER A 560 27.82 -11.64 -18.20
CA SER A 560 26.87 -12.72 -17.90
C SER A 560 25.50 -12.28 -17.35
N VAL A 561 25.03 -11.08 -17.66
CA VAL A 561 23.68 -10.62 -17.29
C VAL A 561 22.70 -10.86 -18.44
N PRO A 562 21.37 -10.82 -18.20
CA PRO A 562 20.39 -11.19 -19.22
C PRO A 562 20.18 -10.14 -20.32
N TRP A 563 20.44 -8.86 -20.07
CA TRP A 563 20.12 -7.77 -21.00
C TRP A 563 21.34 -6.93 -21.36
N ALA A 564 21.40 -6.52 -22.62
CA ALA A 564 22.45 -5.74 -23.23
C ALA A 564 21.88 -4.46 -23.86
N GLU A 565 22.72 -3.42 -23.98
CA GLU A 565 22.39 -2.22 -24.75
C GLU A 565 23.37 -2.01 -25.92
N ILE A 566 22.84 -1.87 -27.15
CA ILE A 566 23.60 -1.38 -28.31
C ILE A 566 23.08 0.01 -28.66
N SER A 567 23.97 0.99 -28.75
CA SER A 567 23.58 2.40 -28.81
C SER A 567 24.42 3.25 -29.76
N SER A 568 23.84 4.39 -30.12
CA SER A 568 24.43 5.51 -30.86
C SER A 568 23.93 6.82 -30.26
N ASP A 569 24.31 7.95 -30.86
CA ASP A 569 23.80 9.28 -30.48
C ASP A 569 22.34 9.53 -30.94
N GLN A 570 21.72 8.60 -31.68
CA GLN A 570 20.33 8.72 -32.16
C GLN A 570 19.40 7.64 -31.60
N PHE A 571 19.93 6.44 -31.34
CA PHE A 571 19.13 5.26 -31.01
C PHE A 571 19.81 4.31 -30.02
N ILE A 572 19.03 3.73 -29.11
CA ILE A 572 19.45 2.70 -28.13
C ILE A 572 18.53 1.48 -28.24
N MET A 573 19.10 0.29 -28.39
CA MET A 573 18.39 -0.98 -28.35
C MET A 573 18.72 -1.75 -27.07
N SER A 574 17.70 -2.06 -26.27
CA SER A 574 17.80 -2.98 -25.14
C SER A 574 17.33 -4.37 -25.55
N VAL A 575 18.26 -5.31 -25.72
CA VAL A 575 18.03 -6.67 -26.25
C VAL A 575 18.53 -7.74 -25.29
N PRO A 576 18.06 -8.99 -25.40
CA PRO A 576 18.67 -10.12 -24.72
C PRO A 576 20.16 -10.20 -25.00
N SER A 577 20.94 -10.48 -23.96
CA SER A 577 22.39 -10.61 -24.07
C SER A 577 22.81 -11.85 -24.86
N GLU A 578 21.91 -12.79 -25.12
CA GLU A 578 22.17 -13.95 -25.99
C GLU A 578 22.21 -13.56 -27.47
N ASP A 579 21.33 -12.67 -27.90
CA ASP A 579 21.22 -12.23 -29.31
C ASP A 579 22.46 -11.46 -29.79
N ILE A 580 23.24 -10.91 -28.86
CA ILE A 580 24.44 -10.10 -29.17
C ILE A 580 25.76 -10.89 -29.04
N ARG A 581 25.72 -12.15 -28.61
CA ARG A 581 26.95 -12.95 -28.34
C ARG A 581 27.77 -13.19 -29.60
N ASP A 582 27.08 -13.37 -30.73
CA ASP A 582 27.68 -13.67 -32.02
C ASP A 582 27.80 -12.42 -32.92
N LEU A 583 27.35 -11.25 -32.45
CA LEU A 583 27.52 -9.98 -33.15
C LEU A 583 28.98 -9.50 -32.99
N ASP A 584 29.87 -9.86 -33.91
CA ASP A 584 31.30 -9.52 -33.87
C ASP A 584 31.58 -8.02 -34.05
N ASP A 585 30.77 -7.36 -34.89
CA ASP A 585 30.92 -5.93 -35.17
C ASP A 585 29.55 -5.24 -35.30
N PRO A 586 29.08 -4.50 -34.28
CA PRO A 586 27.82 -3.77 -34.33
C PRO A 586 27.87 -2.49 -35.18
N SER A 587 29.04 -2.12 -35.73
CA SER A 587 29.23 -0.79 -36.32
C SER A 587 28.32 -0.55 -37.54
N GLU A 588 28.32 -1.47 -38.50
CA GLU A 588 27.50 -1.34 -39.72
C GLU A 588 25.99 -1.43 -39.41
N LEU A 589 25.61 -2.26 -38.42
CA LEU A 589 24.23 -2.32 -37.92
C LEU A 589 23.81 -0.96 -37.34
N MET A 590 24.65 -0.33 -36.53
CA MET A 590 24.34 0.97 -35.94
C MET A 590 24.36 2.10 -36.98
N ASP A 591 25.20 2.02 -38.01
CA ASP A 591 25.14 2.95 -39.15
C ASP A 591 23.78 2.91 -39.86
N PHE A 592 23.22 1.72 -40.05
CA PHE A 592 21.87 1.54 -40.60
C PHE A 592 20.81 2.22 -39.72
N TRP A 593 20.81 1.93 -38.41
CA TRP A 593 19.82 2.51 -37.49
C TRP A 593 19.96 4.03 -37.34
N VAL A 594 21.18 4.55 -37.27
CA VAL A 594 21.43 6.00 -37.27
C VAL A 594 20.83 6.63 -38.52
N THR A 595 21.08 6.04 -39.70
CA THR A 595 20.51 6.54 -40.97
C THR A 595 18.98 6.54 -40.94
N ALA A 596 18.36 5.47 -40.43
CA ALA A 596 16.91 5.36 -40.35
C ALA A 596 16.28 6.45 -39.46
N LEU A 597 16.86 6.70 -38.27
CA LEU A 597 16.35 7.72 -37.34
C LEU A 597 16.63 9.14 -37.85
N GLU A 598 17.80 9.40 -38.46
CA GLU A 598 18.09 10.70 -39.06
C GLU A 598 17.11 11.04 -40.19
N MET A 599 16.71 10.06 -41.01
CA MET A 599 15.67 10.26 -42.03
C MET A 599 14.33 10.66 -41.42
N GLU A 600 13.96 10.09 -40.27
CA GLU A 600 12.76 10.48 -39.52
C GLU A 600 12.88 11.91 -38.97
N HIS A 601 13.99 12.23 -38.30
CA HIS A 601 14.25 13.55 -37.73
C HIS A 601 14.24 14.66 -38.81
N ASP A 602 14.83 14.37 -39.97
CA ASP A 602 14.83 15.25 -41.14
C ASP A 602 13.42 15.48 -41.70
N LEU A 603 12.59 14.43 -41.76
CA LEU A 603 11.21 14.53 -42.24
C LEU A 603 10.35 15.41 -41.32
N TYR A 604 10.55 15.32 -40.00
CA TYR A 604 9.89 16.20 -39.04
C TYR A 604 10.43 17.63 -39.07
N GLY A 605 11.61 17.86 -39.64
CA GLY A 605 12.26 19.17 -39.70
C GLY A 605 12.71 19.67 -38.32
N PHE A 606 12.98 18.75 -37.40
CA PHE A 606 13.35 19.05 -36.02
C PHE A 606 14.81 18.63 -35.77
N THR A 607 15.75 19.54 -36.04
CA THR A 607 17.18 19.31 -35.82
C THR A 607 17.79 20.43 -34.96
N PRO A 608 18.58 20.11 -33.92
CA PRO A 608 18.90 18.76 -33.45
C PRO A 608 17.68 18.07 -32.78
N TRP A 609 17.62 16.74 -32.87
CA TRP A 609 16.63 15.96 -32.12
C TRP A 609 16.97 15.98 -30.62
N PRO A 610 15.99 16.14 -29.71
CA PRO A 610 16.28 16.57 -28.34
C PRO A 610 16.59 15.44 -27.37
N ARG A 611 16.26 14.19 -27.71
CA ARG A 611 16.52 12.99 -26.88
C ARG A 611 16.91 11.81 -27.77
N ILE A 612 17.69 10.89 -27.25
CA ILE A 612 18.03 9.64 -27.96
C ILE A 612 16.83 8.70 -27.84
N GLU A 613 16.27 8.26 -28.96
CA GLU A 613 15.14 7.31 -28.95
C GLU A 613 15.62 5.91 -28.54
N ARG A 614 14.74 5.13 -27.91
CA ARG A 614 15.10 3.81 -27.40
C ARG A 614 14.00 2.79 -27.57
N VAL A 615 14.40 1.54 -27.81
CA VAL A 615 13.53 0.36 -27.85
C VAL A 615 13.85 -0.58 -26.70
N ALA A 616 12.80 -1.16 -26.13
CA ALA A 616 12.91 -2.29 -25.23
C ALA A 616 12.13 -3.47 -25.79
N PHE A 617 12.79 -4.62 -25.90
CA PHE A 617 12.15 -5.87 -26.26
C PHE A 617 11.59 -6.55 -25.01
N ASP A 618 10.40 -7.13 -25.11
CA ASP A 618 9.70 -7.73 -23.98
C ASP A 618 8.92 -8.97 -24.43
N ILE A 619 8.92 -10.02 -23.60
CA ILE A 619 8.15 -11.24 -23.88
C ILE A 619 6.65 -10.95 -23.99
N GLN A 620 6.18 -9.90 -23.33
CA GLN A 620 4.82 -9.41 -23.49
C GLN A 620 4.72 -7.91 -23.26
N ILE A 621 4.16 -7.21 -24.25
CA ILE A 621 3.90 -5.77 -24.20
C ILE A 621 2.42 -5.46 -23.95
N SER A 622 2.14 -4.24 -23.53
CA SER A 622 0.83 -3.74 -23.13
C SER A 622 -0.16 -3.70 -24.31
N ALA A 623 0.32 -3.53 -25.54
CA ALA A 623 -0.51 -3.50 -26.75
C ALA A 623 0.21 -3.99 -28.03
N GLY A 624 -0.48 -4.79 -28.84
CA GLY A 624 -0.04 -5.15 -30.20
C GLY A 624 1.24 -6.01 -30.25
N TRP A 625 1.98 -5.87 -31.37
CA TRP A 625 3.31 -6.48 -31.59
C TRP A 625 4.45 -5.50 -31.29
N MET A 626 4.19 -4.21 -31.51
CA MET A 626 5.02 -3.08 -31.11
C MET A 626 4.10 -1.89 -30.82
N HIS A 627 4.49 -1.00 -29.92
CA HIS A 627 3.80 0.28 -29.73
C HIS A 627 4.76 1.42 -29.39
N SER A 628 4.34 2.63 -29.75
CA SER A 628 5.04 3.88 -29.44
C SER A 628 5.16 4.12 -27.93
N GLY A 629 6.22 4.79 -27.51
CA GLY A 629 6.46 5.15 -26.12
C GLY A 629 7.87 5.70 -25.93
N TYR A 630 8.34 5.76 -24.67
CA TYR A 630 9.74 5.95 -24.35
C TYR A 630 10.12 5.12 -23.12
N PRO A 631 10.73 3.92 -23.29
CA PRO A 631 11.02 3.28 -24.56
C PRO A 631 9.78 2.97 -25.40
N PHE A 632 9.94 2.91 -26.72
CA PHE A 632 8.93 2.19 -27.50
C PHE A 632 9.15 0.70 -27.29
N MET A 633 8.06 -0.05 -27.24
CA MET A 633 8.08 -1.46 -26.84
C MET A 633 7.92 -2.34 -28.06
N ALA A 634 8.66 -3.44 -28.10
CA ALA A 634 8.59 -4.44 -29.16
C ALA A 634 8.54 -5.85 -28.58
N HIS A 635 7.86 -6.75 -29.27
CA HIS A 635 7.79 -8.15 -28.85
C HIS A 635 9.17 -8.83 -28.96
N LEU A 636 9.54 -9.63 -27.95
CA LEU A 636 10.86 -10.26 -27.80
C LEU A 636 11.33 -11.05 -29.03
N VAL A 637 10.40 -11.70 -29.72
CA VAL A 637 10.66 -12.47 -30.95
C VAL A 637 11.34 -11.65 -32.04
N SER A 638 11.17 -10.33 -32.04
CA SER A 638 11.81 -9.43 -33.02
C SER A 638 13.21 -8.97 -32.60
N ALA A 639 13.72 -9.36 -31.42
CA ALA A 639 15.01 -8.88 -30.92
C ALA A 639 16.19 -9.39 -31.75
N GLU A 640 16.24 -10.70 -32.04
CA GLU A 640 17.29 -11.32 -32.87
C GLU A 640 17.35 -10.69 -34.28
N GLU A 641 16.19 -10.48 -34.90
CA GLU A 641 16.08 -9.86 -36.23
C GLU A 641 16.53 -8.38 -36.21
N ALA A 642 16.28 -7.65 -35.12
CA ALA A 642 16.65 -6.24 -34.99
C ALA A 642 18.17 -6.01 -34.86
N VAL A 643 18.92 -7.05 -34.48
CA VAL A 643 20.39 -7.01 -34.40
C VAL A 643 21.09 -7.74 -35.57
N ASP A 644 20.33 -8.25 -36.54
CA ASP A 644 20.86 -8.84 -37.76
C ASP A 644 20.78 -7.86 -38.92
N LEU A 645 21.92 -7.23 -39.27
CA LEU A 645 22.00 -6.32 -40.42
C LEU A 645 21.52 -6.98 -41.72
N GLY A 646 21.79 -8.27 -41.92
CA GLY A 646 21.38 -8.99 -43.14
C GLY A 646 19.87 -9.23 -43.24
N HIS A 647 19.14 -9.11 -42.13
CA HIS A 647 17.68 -9.09 -42.11
C HIS A 647 17.13 -7.68 -42.40
N MET A 648 17.85 -6.65 -41.97
CA MET A 648 17.44 -5.24 -42.11
C MET A 648 17.65 -4.69 -43.53
N GLU A 649 18.62 -5.23 -44.27
CA GLU A 649 18.88 -4.95 -45.70
C GLU A 649 17.98 -5.75 -46.65
#